data_AF-A0A069PLL0-F1
#
_entry.id   AF-A0A069PLL0-F1
#
_cell.length_a   1.000
_cell.length_b   1.000
_cell.length_c   1.000
_cell.angle_alpha   90.00
_cell.angle_beta   90.00
_cell.angle_gamma   90.00
#
_symmetry.space_group_name_H-M   'P 1'
#
loop_
_entity.id
_entity.type
_entity.pdbx_description
1 polymer ?
#
loop_
_entity_poly.entity_id
_entity_poly.type
_entity_poly.pdbx_seq_one_letter_code
_entity_poly.pdbx_strand_id
1 'polypeptide(L)'
;MKVKELISDTIWIPGFSYDADVKPKLSVLLPTFRRGKSGLFKRAVESILSQTLDDIELIIIDDASTDGTADQIAEFQRRDGRISCLRHPKNIGLPAISEYEAYVRARADRISFAFDDTMFNDDALEKLLAESEKFPTAIVYGHVEWSHKDQKTGEIIDMRLGSARSQGHLRLGNFIPNNGVLMPRDMIEDIGFYDPHIVIARVCDWDLWCRAAERYEVRFVDVAVGREDGPMTSDSLGNTYALDSWAVDEWMRTSRNEALRPANIPEYEVLLPNPDHGISTQSVCDSLAQKHAQARGWKIPEWQPPKKSDDGYTLVVNLHYNASTTLYFDMLPAEVARRVRVISYHGGFGVEELARATSVIFVRHISAFRPWIEAAKALGIPTYFFLDDNLPMLVENKEVSVPGEDFRLPKLREDLKLFSGVLLSSANLLGYFKENKLHENLTVFPVSSFDQRALSVDFREHKAEGEIVIACAGGSHRNKGLWSIVFPALVSLAEQGARIHLVAPKPDDDERTDLDRLPTGMRVTLLPFETGYLFAMRRFARFSPDYVLHAPSETRNNRFKTQHALLTAKLLNAVAIVPNTPPFDNIEDGENAIVVNYPFASTSWLFGLKDVVSGKYDQQKIKEANSSYCEEHFSGKENARVIAEMQRRHGGEASWSEQARRLHRLPAWVRATTGFPTVEGGQSSLSLAQASELAGLRHMARYSWRLRVFRRRADLWGAVAPQFVPVKQFSDRMGWRNAGSSLELSDSLSSMPFREYRVAPRAGKLAAVSFVMSVDFVKQGLVGVEIVSPNNEIKDHVVLDLTKADLGKPVRFELTDIRVREGETWGIRVFARSAVPVYVFEFINRRVLGLRFVSPTPFMTLDIE
;
A
#
# COMPACT_ATOMS: atom_id res chain seq x y z
N MET A 1 -13.39 2.60 -24.00
CA MET A 1 -13.51 1.13 -24.03
C MET A 1 -14.27 0.73 -22.79
N LYS A 2 -15.58 0.60 -22.97
CA LYS A 2 -16.51 0.32 -21.90
C LYS A 2 -16.63 -1.17 -21.64
N VAL A 3 -16.97 -1.55 -20.41
CA VAL A 3 -17.16 -2.96 -20.06
C VAL A 3 -18.18 -3.64 -20.99
N LYS A 4 -19.32 -3.00 -21.29
CA LYS A 4 -20.35 -3.54 -22.20
C LYS A 4 -19.84 -3.87 -23.61
N GLU A 5 -18.82 -3.14 -24.09
CA GLU A 5 -18.22 -3.34 -25.41
C GLU A 5 -17.28 -4.55 -25.40
N LEU A 6 -16.69 -4.86 -24.25
CA LEU A 6 -15.78 -5.98 -24.06
C LEU A 6 -16.52 -7.32 -23.91
N ILE A 7 -17.73 -7.27 -23.34
CA ILE A 7 -18.52 -8.46 -23.00
C ILE A 7 -19.71 -8.71 -23.95
N SER A 8 -19.90 -7.87 -24.98
CA SER A 8 -21.08 -7.94 -25.86
C SER A 8 -21.25 -9.29 -26.56
N ASP A 9 -20.12 -9.97 -26.79
CA ASP A 9 -20.04 -11.21 -27.54
C ASP A 9 -19.78 -12.43 -26.62
N THR A 10 -19.87 -12.26 -25.29
CA THR A 10 -19.71 -13.34 -24.32
C THR A 10 -20.82 -14.39 -24.49
N ILE A 11 -20.42 -15.66 -24.57
CA ILE A 11 -21.34 -16.79 -24.74
C ILE A 11 -21.66 -17.39 -23.37
N TRP A 12 -22.94 -17.42 -23.00
CA TRP A 12 -23.43 -18.12 -21.81
C TRP A 12 -23.81 -19.56 -22.15
N ILE A 13 -23.23 -20.52 -21.41
CA ILE A 13 -23.47 -21.95 -21.55
C ILE A 13 -23.89 -22.49 -20.18
N PRO A 14 -25.20 -22.53 -19.87
CA PRO A 14 -25.68 -23.03 -18.59
C PRO A 14 -25.42 -24.53 -18.43
N GLY A 15 -25.16 -24.97 -17.20
CA GLY A 15 -25.12 -26.39 -16.86
C GLY A 15 -26.50 -27.05 -17.02
N PHE A 16 -26.54 -28.37 -17.20
CA PHE A 16 -27.80 -29.07 -17.44
C PHE A 16 -28.75 -29.09 -16.21
N SER A 17 -28.26 -28.75 -15.02
CA SER A 17 -29.08 -28.56 -13.80
C SER A 17 -29.39 -27.08 -13.52
N TYR A 18 -29.02 -26.16 -14.41
CA TYR A 18 -29.29 -24.74 -14.23
C TYR A 18 -30.78 -24.44 -14.38
N ASP A 19 -31.33 -23.74 -13.39
CA ASP A 19 -32.73 -23.32 -13.34
C ASP A 19 -32.81 -21.90 -12.75
N ALA A 20 -33.24 -20.93 -13.53
CA ALA A 20 -33.26 -19.53 -13.10
C ALA A 20 -34.08 -19.28 -11.81
N ASP A 21 -35.04 -20.15 -11.49
CA ASP A 21 -35.94 -20.01 -10.34
C ASP A 21 -35.43 -20.73 -9.08
N VAL A 22 -34.34 -21.51 -9.16
CA VAL A 22 -33.75 -22.24 -8.03
C VAL A 22 -32.45 -21.57 -7.58
N LYS A 23 -32.39 -21.22 -6.30
CA LYS A 23 -31.19 -20.64 -5.67
C LYS A 23 -30.36 -21.73 -4.97
N PRO A 24 -29.10 -21.95 -5.37
CA PRO A 24 -28.19 -22.76 -4.57
C PRO A 24 -27.76 -22.01 -3.31
N LYS A 25 -27.25 -22.74 -2.30
CA LYS A 25 -26.68 -22.12 -1.09
C LYS A 25 -25.46 -21.26 -1.36
N LEU A 26 -24.67 -21.60 -2.38
CA LEU A 26 -23.43 -20.91 -2.70
C LEU A 26 -23.16 -20.85 -4.20
N SER A 27 -22.75 -19.68 -4.69
CA SER A 27 -22.18 -19.50 -6.03
C SER A 27 -20.67 -19.31 -5.93
N VAL A 28 -19.91 -20.12 -6.67
CA VAL A 28 -18.46 -20.03 -6.77
C VAL A 28 -18.09 -19.48 -8.15
N LEU A 29 -17.35 -18.37 -8.19
CA LEU A 29 -16.90 -17.73 -9.43
C LEU A 29 -15.45 -18.12 -9.71
N LEU A 30 -15.17 -18.68 -10.89
CA LEU A 30 -13.83 -19.17 -11.25
C LEU A 30 -13.39 -18.66 -12.63
N PRO A 31 -12.68 -17.52 -12.71
CA PRO A 31 -12.07 -17.08 -13.97
C PRO A 31 -10.86 -17.96 -14.32
N THR A 32 -10.67 -18.24 -15.61
CA THR A 32 -9.52 -19.00 -16.11
C THR A 32 -9.05 -18.53 -17.47
N PHE A 33 -7.74 -18.68 -17.71
CA PHE A 33 -7.15 -18.47 -19.03
C PHE A 33 -5.92 -19.37 -19.23
N ARG A 34 -6.01 -20.29 -20.20
CA ARG A 34 -4.91 -21.15 -20.66
C ARG A 34 -4.23 -21.96 -19.55
N ARG A 35 -5.03 -22.66 -18.75
CA ARG A 35 -4.58 -23.39 -17.56
C ARG A 35 -4.76 -24.91 -17.64
N GLY A 36 -5.38 -25.41 -18.71
CA GLY A 36 -5.66 -26.83 -18.91
C GLY A 36 -4.40 -27.69 -19.03
N LYS A 37 -3.32 -27.17 -19.65
CA LYS A 37 -2.07 -27.93 -19.84
C LYS A 37 -1.27 -28.18 -18.57
N SER A 38 -1.34 -27.28 -17.58
CA SER A 38 -0.61 -27.43 -16.32
C SER A 38 -1.29 -28.41 -15.36
N GLY A 39 -2.56 -28.75 -15.61
CA GLY A 39 -3.39 -29.54 -14.69
C GLY A 39 -3.95 -28.73 -13.51
N LEU A 40 -3.57 -27.46 -13.36
CA LEU A 40 -4.02 -26.61 -12.25
C LEU A 40 -5.54 -26.37 -12.32
N PHE A 41 -6.06 -26.04 -13.50
CA PHE A 41 -7.51 -25.84 -13.69
C PHE A 41 -8.33 -27.06 -13.30
N LYS A 42 -7.92 -28.25 -13.78
CA LYS A 42 -8.59 -29.51 -13.48
C LYS A 42 -8.64 -29.75 -11.97
N ARG A 43 -7.50 -29.58 -11.28
CA ARG A 43 -7.39 -29.74 -9.82
C ARG A 43 -8.27 -28.76 -9.07
N ALA A 44 -8.30 -27.49 -9.48
CA ALA A 44 -9.13 -26.45 -8.87
C ALA A 44 -10.62 -26.81 -8.96
N VAL A 45 -11.09 -27.15 -10.17
CA VAL A 45 -12.49 -27.57 -10.40
C VAL A 45 -12.82 -28.83 -9.61
N GLU A 46 -11.97 -29.86 -9.64
CA GLU A 46 -12.19 -31.09 -8.87
C GLU A 46 -12.33 -30.82 -7.37
N SER A 47 -11.51 -29.93 -6.80
CA SER A 47 -11.57 -29.58 -5.36
C SER A 47 -12.87 -28.87 -4.96
N ILE A 48 -13.50 -28.13 -5.88
CA ILE A 48 -14.80 -27.48 -5.65
C ILE A 48 -15.93 -28.50 -5.78
N LEU A 49 -15.86 -29.39 -6.77
CA LEU A 49 -16.92 -30.39 -7.00
C LEU A 49 -16.94 -31.49 -5.94
N SER A 50 -15.81 -31.73 -5.25
CA SER A 50 -15.67 -32.70 -4.16
C SER A 50 -15.94 -32.12 -2.78
N GLN A 51 -16.43 -30.88 -2.67
CA GLN A 51 -16.78 -30.27 -1.38
C GLN A 51 -17.87 -31.09 -0.68
N THR A 52 -17.84 -31.13 0.65
CA THR A 52 -18.91 -31.73 1.47
C THR A 52 -20.25 -30.99 1.35
N LEU A 53 -20.21 -29.72 0.93
CA LEU A 53 -21.39 -28.95 0.55
C LEU A 53 -21.76 -29.25 -0.91
N ASP A 54 -22.82 -30.03 -1.12
CA ASP A 54 -23.28 -30.40 -2.47
C ASP A 54 -24.03 -29.28 -3.21
N ASP A 55 -24.76 -28.44 -2.47
CA ASP A 55 -25.65 -27.39 -3.01
C ASP A 55 -24.89 -26.12 -3.41
N ILE A 56 -24.01 -26.30 -4.40
CA ILE A 56 -23.17 -25.26 -4.99
C ILE A 56 -23.49 -25.10 -6.47
N GLU A 57 -23.35 -23.89 -6.98
CA GLU A 57 -23.15 -23.67 -8.41
C GLU A 57 -21.73 -23.15 -8.68
N LEU A 58 -21.11 -23.67 -9.74
CA LEU A 58 -19.79 -23.24 -10.19
C LEU A 58 -19.94 -22.52 -11.53
N ILE A 59 -19.57 -21.25 -11.57
CA ILE A 59 -19.59 -20.44 -12.79
C ILE A 59 -18.15 -20.21 -13.23
N ILE A 60 -17.76 -20.91 -14.29
CA ILE A 60 -16.42 -20.81 -14.88
C ILE A 60 -16.44 -19.73 -15.95
N ILE A 61 -15.41 -18.88 -15.99
CA ILE A 61 -15.26 -17.86 -17.03
C ILE A 61 -13.99 -18.14 -17.82
N ASP A 62 -14.16 -18.65 -19.05
CA ASP A 62 -13.06 -18.90 -19.97
C ASP A 62 -12.75 -17.64 -20.79
N ASP A 63 -11.64 -16.97 -20.49
CA ASP A 63 -11.21 -15.75 -21.16
C ASP A 63 -10.49 -16.03 -22.50
N ALA A 64 -11.15 -16.82 -23.35
CA ALA A 64 -10.73 -17.27 -24.67
C ALA A 64 -9.52 -18.22 -24.70
N SER A 65 -9.52 -19.27 -23.88
CA SER A 65 -8.45 -20.28 -23.86
C SER A 65 -8.36 -21.08 -25.16
N THR A 66 -7.12 -21.41 -25.56
CA THR A 66 -6.78 -22.16 -26.78
C THR A 66 -5.87 -23.36 -26.53
N ASP A 67 -5.67 -23.74 -25.27
CA ASP A 67 -4.70 -24.75 -24.84
C ASP A 67 -5.34 -26.09 -24.41
N GLY A 68 -6.66 -26.25 -24.61
CA GLY A 68 -7.44 -27.41 -24.14
C GLY A 68 -8.27 -27.14 -22.88
N THR A 69 -8.12 -25.98 -22.23
CA THR A 69 -8.95 -25.60 -21.06
C THR A 69 -10.45 -25.65 -21.41
N ALA A 70 -10.84 -25.11 -22.56
CA ALA A 70 -12.23 -25.11 -23.00
C ALA A 70 -12.82 -26.53 -23.20
N ASP A 71 -12.01 -27.48 -23.66
CA ASP A 71 -12.43 -28.87 -23.82
C ASP A 71 -12.64 -29.55 -22.46
N GLN A 72 -11.76 -29.25 -21.49
CA GLN A 72 -11.90 -29.71 -20.10
C GLN A 72 -13.17 -29.13 -19.46
N ILE A 73 -13.47 -27.84 -19.65
CA ILE A 73 -14.72 -27.24 -19.18
C ILE A 73 -15.93 -28.00 -19.74
N ALA A 74 -15.97 -28.24 -21.05
CA ALA A 74 -17.06 -28.96 -21.68
C ALA A 74 -17.20 -30.41 -21.17
N GLU A 75 -16.08 -31.08 -20.83
CA GLU A 75 -16.11 -32.39 -20.19
C GLU A 75 -16.74 -32.35 -18.80
N PHE A 76 -16.32 -31.39 -17.97
CA PHE A 76 -16.89 -31.20 -16.64
C PHE A 76 -18.39 -30.89 -16.70
N GLN A 77 -18.83 -29.98 -17.59
CA GLN A 77 -20.25 -29.67 -17.76
C GLN A 77 -21.11 -30.86 -18.20
N ARG A 78 -20.54 -31.82 -18.97
CA ARG A 78 -21.25 -33.05 -19.34
C ARG A 78 -21.41 -34.01 -18.16
N ARG A 79 -20.51 -33.96 -17.18
CA ARG A 79 -20.48 -34.86 -16.01
C ARG A 79 -21.24 -34.31 -14.81
N ASP A 80 -21.26 -32.99 -14.65
CA ASP A 80 -21.84 -32.32 -13.49
C ASP A 80 -22.66 -31.09 -13.93
N GLY A 81 -23.96 -31.13 -13.63
CA GLY A 81 -24.92 -30.13 -14.08
C GLY A 81 -24.86 -28.83 -13.29
N ARG A 82 -24.11 -28.79 -12.18
CA ARG A 82 -23.88 -27.59 -11.36
C ARG A 82 -22.96 -26.57 -12.05
N ILE A 83 -22.27 -26.98 -13.12
CA ILE A 83 -21.24 -26.18 -13.78
C ILE A 83 -21.81 -25.41 -14.97
N SER A 84 -21.73 -24.10 -14.89
CA SER A 84 -22.02 -23.21 -16.00
C SER A 84 -20.76 -22.51 -16.50
N CYS A 85 -20.77 -22.05 -17.75
CA CYS A 85 -19.61 -21.41 -18.37
C CYS A 85 -20.00 -20.11 -19.07
N LEU A 86 -19.24 -19.06 -18.83
CA LEU A 86 -19.17 -17.86 -19.65
C LEU A 86 -17.90 -17.94 -20.49
N ARG A 87 -18.03 -17.86 -21.82
CA ARG A 87 -16.88 -17.93 -22.72
C ARG A 87 -16.72 -16.66 -23.52
N HIS A 88 -15.58 -16.00 -23.35
CA HIS A 88 -15.22 -14.86 -24.18
C HIS A 88 -14.71 -15.34 -25.54
N PRO A 89 -15.06 -14.65 -26.65
CA PRO A 89 -14.52 -14.96 -27.96
C PRO A 89 -13.08 -14.47 -28.14
N LYS A 90 -12.66 -13.48 -27.35
CA LYS A 90 -11.31 -12.90 -27.36
C LYS A 90 -10.88 -12.64 -25.93
N ASN A 91 -9.57 -12.76 -25.68
CA ASN A 91 -9.02 -12.51 -24.36
C ASN A 91 -9.16 -11.04 -23.96
N ILE A 92 -9.91 -10.77 -22.88
CA ILE A 92 -10.09 -9.45 -22.27
C ILE A 92 -8.91 -9.13 -21.34
N GLY A 93 -8.45 -10.13 -20.57
CA GLY A 93 -7.29 -10.03 -19.69
C GLY A 93 -7.50 -9.21 -18.42
N LEU A 94 -8.75 -9.04 -18.00
CA LEU A 94 -9.12 -8.29 -16.80
C LEU A 94 -10.05 -9.16 -15.95
N PRO A 95 -9.54 -9.87 -14.92
CA PRO A 95 -10.36 -10.78 -14.12
C PRO A 95 -11.58 -10.13 -13.48
N ALA A 96 -11.47 -8.85 -13.08
CA ALA A 96 -12.59 -8.07 -12.58
C ALA A 96 -13.80 -8.03 -13.54
N ILE A 97 -13.58 -8.04 -14.87
CA ILE A 97 -14.66 -8.11 -15.87
C ILE A 97 -15.25 -9.52 -15.92
N SER A 98 -14.38 -10.54 -15.97
CA SER A 98 -14.79 -11.94 -15.97
C SER A 98 -15.67 -12.27 -14.75
N GLU A 99 -15.21 -11.88 -13.56
CA GLU A 99 -15.92 -12.13 -12.30
C GLU A 99 -17.20 -11.29 -12.19
N TYR A 100 -17.24 -10.09 -12.78
CA TYR A 100 -18.47 -9.30 -12.86
C TYR A 100 -19.54 -10.02 -13.68
N GLU A 101 -19.20 -10.55 -14.85
CA GLU A 101 -20.15 -11.31 -15.66
C GLU A 101 -20.67 -12.54 -14.90
N ALA A 102 -19.77 -13.23 -14.17
CA ALA A 102 -20.13 -14.37 -13.35
C ALA A 102 -21.06 -13.99 -12.19
N TYR A 103 -20.78 -12.87 -11.51
CA TYR A 103 -21.63 -12.31 -10.47
C TYR A 103 -23.04 -12.01 -10.98
N VAL A 104 -23.17 -11.44 -12.19
CA VAL A 104 -24.48 -11.16 -12.81
C VAL A 104 -25.27 -12.45 -13.05
N ARG A 105 -24.58 -13.57 -13.34
CA ARG A 105 -25.19 -14.90 -13.57
C ARG A 105 -25.41 -15.74 -12.33
N ALA A 106 -24.67 -15.47 -11.26
CA ALA A 106 -24.82 -16.13 -9.98
C ALA A 106 -26.28 -16.02 -9.51
N ARG A 107 -26.75 -16.96 -8.70
CA ARG A 107 -28.12 -17.04 -8.16
C ARG A 107 -28.15 -17.09 -6.63
N ALA A 108 -27.07 -17.52 -5.98
CA ALA A 108 -27.02 -17.62 -4.53
C ALA A 108 -26.97 -16.23 -3.86
N ASP A 109 -27.36 -16.21 -2.58
CA ASP A 109 -27.25 -15.05 -1.70
C ASP A 109 -25.83 -14.94 -1.08
N ARG A 110 -24.96 -15.91 -1.35
CA ARG A 110 -23.54 -15.95 -0.94
C ARG A 110 -22.65 -16.24 -2.13
N ILE A 111 -21.59 -15.45 -2.26
CA ILE A 111 -20.60 -15.54 -3.33
C ILE A 111 -19.25 -15.94 -2.73
N SER A 112 -18.59 -16.91 -3.35
CA SER A 112 -17.18 -17.25 -3.11
C SER A 112 -16.39 -17.11 -4.40
N PHE A 113 -15.11 -16.78 -4.27
CA PHE A 113 -14.19 -16.59 -5.38
C PHE A 113 -13.22 -17.78 -5.41
N ALA A 114 -12.92 -18.30 -6.59
CA ALA A 114 -11.96 -19.37 -6.78
C ALA A 114 -11.02 -19.02 -7.93
N PHE A 115 -9.77 -19.47 -7.85
CA PHE A 115 -8.80 -19.30 -8.92
C PHE A 115 -8.36 -20.64 -9.48
N ASP A 116 -7.99 -20.64 -10.76
CA ASP A 116 -7.60 -21.83 -11.50
C ASP A 116 -6.26 -22.46 -11.07
N ASP A 117 -5.62 -21.89 -10.05
CA ASP A 117 -4.41 -22.35 -9.38
C ASP A 117 -4.61 -22.65 -7.87
N THR A 118 -5.84 -22.53 -7.38
CA THR A 118 -6.21 -22.79 -5.99
C THR A 118 -6.82 -24.18 -5.83
N MET A 119 -6.45 -24.88 -4.76
CA MET A 119 -7.07 -26.14 -4.34
C MET A 119 -7.78 -25.93 -2.99
N PHE A 120 -9.09 -26.14 -2.95
CA PHE A 120 -9.88 -26.04 -1.73
C PHE A 120 -9.76 -27.32 -0.89
N ASN A 121 -9.80 -27.19 0.44
CA ASN A 121 -9.96 -28.32 1.35
C ASN A 121 -11.40 -28.84 1.31
N ASP A 122 -11.60 -30.15 1.47
CA ASP A 122 -12.89 -30.83 1.23
C ASP A 122 -14.10 -30.25 1.98
N ASP A 123 -13.91 -29.68 3.18
CA ASP A 123 -14.98 -29.13 4.02
C ASP A 123 -14.96 -27.59 4.15
N ALA A 124 -14.16 -26.92 3.32
CA ALA A 124 -13.90 -25.48 3.43
C ALA A 124 -15.18 -24.64 3.20
N LEU A 125 -15.90 -24.90 2.11
CA LEU A 125 -17.08 -24.10 1.76
C LEU A 125 -18.24 -24.33 2.74
N GLU A 126 -18.41 -25.56 3.24
CA GLU A 126 -19.41 -25.87 4.28
C GLU A 126 -19.12 -25.11 5.58
N LYS A 127 -17.86 -25.14 6.04
CA LYS A 127 -17.44 -24.42 7.26
C LYS A 127 -17.56 -22.91 7.10
N LEU A 128 -17.13 -22.33 5.97
CA LEU A 128 -17.28 -20.90 5.72
C LEU A 128 -18.75 -20.49 5.70
N LEU A 129 -19.63 -21.29 5.09
CA LEU A 129 -21.06 -21.04 5.07
C LEU A 129 -21.67 -21.04 6.48
N ALA A 130 -21.34 -22.06 7.29
CA ALA A 130 -21.80 -22.16 8.67
C ALA A 130 -21.37 -20.96 9.53
N GLU A 131 -20.17 -20.41 9.31
CA GLU A 131 -19.74 -19.19 9.99
C GLU A 131 -20.44 -17.93 9.45
N SER A 132 -20.69 -17.84 8.14
CA SER A 132 -21.41 -16.72 7.53
C SER A 132 -22.87 -16.64 7.98
N GLU A 133 -23.52 -17.77 8.27
CA GLU A 133 -24.88 -17.80 8.82
C GLU A 133 -24.98 -17.15 10.21
N LYS A 134 -23.91 -17.19 11.01
CA LYS A 134 -23.85 -16.49 12.31
C LYS A 134 -23.77 -14.97 12.15
N PHE A 135 -23.30 -14.50 10.99
CA PHE A 135 -23.03 -13.10 10.70
C PHE A 135 -23.56 -12.72 9.31
N PRO A 136 -24.89 -12.70 9.10
CA PRO A 136 -25.49 -12.67 7.77
C PRO A 136 -25.18 -11.41 6.95
N THR A 137 -24.73 -10.33 7.59
CA THR A 137 -24.36 -9.04 6.99
C THR A 137 -22.86 -8.77 6.99
N ALA A 138 -22.03 -9.77 7.32
CA ALA A 138 -20.57 -9.65 7.32
C ALA A 138 -19.95 -10.43 6.15
N ILE A 139 -18.81 -9.93 5.67
CA ILE A 139 -17.90 -10.73 4.87
C ILE A 139 -17.17 -11.66 5.83
N VAL A 140 -17.18 -12.95 5.55
CA VAL A 140 -16.42 -13.95 6.31
C VAL A 140 -15.23 -14.38 5.47
N TYR A 141 -14.05 -14.47 6.07
CA TYR A 141 -12.87 -14.99 5.40
C TYR A 141 -12.07 -15.95 6.28
N GLY A 142 -11.61 -17.04 5.66
CA GLY A 142 -10.71 -18.00 6.28
C GLY A 142 -9.24 -17.68 6.03
N HIS A 143 -8.40 -18.72 6.08
CA HIS A 143 -7.00 -18.62 5.71
C HIS A 143 -6.64 -19.57 4.59
N VAL A 144 -5.66 -19.16 3.79
CA VAL A 144 -5.14 -19.91 2.64
C VAL A 144 -3.63 -20.03 2.78
N GLU A 145 -3.14 -21.23 2.55
CA GLU A 145 -1.71 -21.51 2.48
C GLU A 145 -1.20 -21.19 1.07
N TRP A 146 -0.01 -20.63 0.95
CA TRP A 146 0.60 -20.39 -0.34
C TRP A 146 2.11 -20.55 -0.24
N SER A 147 2.72 -20.85 -1.38
CA SER A 147 4.17 -20.95 -1.49
C SER A 147 4.69 -19.91 -2.46
N HIS A 148 5.84 -19.32 -2.14
CA HIS A 148 6.59 -18.48 -3.08
C HIS A 148 8.05 -18.90 -3.12
N LYS A 149 8.71 -18.62 -4.24
CA LYS A 149 10.13 -18.86 -4.41
C LYS A 149 10.89 -17.56 -4.18
N ASP A 150 11.65 -17.49 -3.09
CA ASP A 150 12.56 -16.37 -2.84
C ASP A 150 13.50 -16.22 -4.05
N GLN A 151 13.48 -15.05 -4.67
CA GLN A 151 14.24 -14.81 -5.90
C GLN A 151 15.75 -14.66 -5.66
N LYS A 152 16.18 -14.37 -4.43
CA LYS A 152 17.58 -14.21 -4.03
C LYS A 152 18.21 -15.54 -3.62
N THR A 153 17.51 -16.34 -2.81
CA THR A 153 18.01 -17.62 -2.28
C THR A 153 17.58 -18.81 -3.13
N GLY A 154 16.46 -18.67 -3.87
CA GLY A 154 15.83 -19.76 -4.60
C GLY A 154 15.01 -20.71 -3.73
N GLU A 155 14.93 -20.45 -2.41
CA GLU A 155 14.19 -21.26 -1.46
C GLU A 155 12.69 -21.09 -1.64
N ILE A 156 11.94 -22.17 -1.36
CA ILE A 156 10.48 -22.10 -1.31
C ILE A 156 10.10 -21.72 0.12
N ILE A 157 9.35 -20.65 0.26
CA ILE A 157 8.82 -20.15 1.52
C ILE A 157 7.33 -20.42 1.52
N ASP A 158 6.88 -21.19 2.51
CA ASP A 158 5.47 -21.41 2.77
C ASP A 158 4.93 -20.34 3.71
N MET A 159 3.78 -19.79 3.36
CA MET A 159 3.14 -18.68 4.06
C MET A 159 1.64 -18.92 4.21
N ARG A 160 1.05 -18.21 5.19
CA ARG A 160 -0.39 -18.20 5.42
C ARG A 160 -0.91 -16.78 5.21
N LEU A 161 -1.90 -16.64 4.32
CA LEU A 161 -2.69 -15.43 4.16
C LEU A 161 -4.03 -15.61 4.90
N GLY A 162 -4.55 -14.55 5.52
CA GLY A 162 -5.73 -14.62 6.39
C GLY A 162 -5.37 -14.80 7.87
N SER A 163 -5.71 -13.80 8.68
CA SER A 163 -5.58 -13.83 10.14
C SER A 163 -6.54 -12.82 10.79
N ALA A 164 -6.82 -13.01 12.08
CA ALA A 164 -7.57 -12.05 12.89
C ALA A 164 -6.77 -10.75 13.03
N ARG A 165 -7.20 -9.69 12.34
CA ARG A 165 -6.61 -8.34 12.41
C ARG A 165 -7.72 -7.30 12.40
N SER A 166 -7.44 -6.11 12.94
CA SER A 166 -8.34 -4.98 12.75
C SER A 166 -8.45 -4.66 11.26
N GLN A 167 -9.68 -4.55 10.74
CA GLN A 167 -9.91 -4.23 9.32
C GLN A 167 -9.34 -2.87 8.91
N GLY A 168 -9.05 -1.97 9.87
CA GLY A 168 -8.33 -0.73 9.60
C GLY A 168 -6.94 -0.95 8.99
N HIS A 169 -6.32 -2.12 9.21
CA HIS A 169 -5.04 -2.47 8.58
C HIS A 169 -5.14 -2.70 7.07
N LEU A 170 -6.34 -2.83 6.49
CA LEU A 170 -6.50 -2.93 5.04
C LEU A 170 -5.97 -1.68 4.34
N ARG A 171 -5.89 -0.53 5.02
CA ARG A 171 -5.21 0.66 4.48
C ARG A 171 -3.69 0.51 4.34
N LEU A 172 -3.08 -0.45 5.03
CA LEU A 172 -1.63 -0.69 4.97
C LEU A 172 -1.25 -1.81 4.00
N GLY A 173 -2.12 -2.78 3.79
CA GLY A 173 -1.86 -3.91 2.91
C GLY A 173 -3.00 -4.93 2.92
N ASN A 174 -3.06 -5.74 1.86
CA ASN A 174 -4.01 -6.83 1.78
C ASN A 174 -3.57 -7.99 2.67
N PHE A 175 -4.46 -8.46 3.55
CA PHE A 175 -4.26 -9.66 4.36
C PHE A 175 -5.41 -10.66 4.22
N ILE A 176 -6.36 -10.39 3.30
CA ILE A 176 -7.53 -11.22 3.05
C ILE A 176 -7.26 -12.03 1.78
N PRO A 177 -7.24 -13.37 1.87
CA PRO A 177 -7.14 -14.21 0.69
C PRO A 177 -8.46 -14.14 -0.08
N ASN A 178 -8.44 -13.71 -1.34
CA ASN A 178 -9.68 -13.56 -2.12
C ASN A 178 -10.42 -14.90 -2.28
N ASN A 179 -9.68 -15.98 -2.53
CA ASN A 179 -10.18 -17.36 -2.54
C ASN A 179 -10.61 -17.91 -1.16
N GLY A 180 -10.38 -17.16 -0.09
CA GLY A 180 -10.84 -17.50 1.27
C GLY A 180 -12.11 -16.78 1.69
N VAL A 181 -12.73 -15.98 0.82
CA VAL A 181 -13.87 -15.12 1.14
C VAL A 181 -15.20 -15.80 0.83
N LEU A 182 -16.16 -15.55 1.73
CA LEU A 182 -17.58 -15.72 1.52
C LEU A 182 -18.31 -14.39 1.78
N MET A 183 -18.95 -13.85 0.74
CA MET A 183 -19.53 -12.50 0.74
C MET A 183 -21.05 -12.54 0.48
N PRO A 184 -21.87 -11.81 1.26
CA PRO A 184 -23.27 -11.56 0.91
C PRO A 184 -23.40 -10.84 -0.44
N ARG A 185 -24.22 -11.40 -1.32
CA ARG A 185 -24.34 -10.94 -2.72
C ARG A 185 -24.85 -9.50 -2.82
N ASP A 186 -25.76 -9.11 -1.94
CA ASP A 186 -26.44 -7.81 -1.91
C ASP A 186 -25.50 -6.64 -1.54
N MET A 187 -24.38 -6.90 -0.87
CA MET A 187 -23.37 -5.87 -0.58
C MET A 187 -22.89 -5.16 -1.85
N ILE A 188 -22.77 -5.89 -2.96
CA ILE A 188 -22.29 -5.34 -4.23
C ILE A 188 -23.26 -4.31 -4.81
N GLU A 189 -24.56 -4.42 -4.54
CA GLU A 189 -25.55 -3.40 -4.93
C GLU A 189 -25.32 -2.08 -4.19
N ASP A 190 -24.71 -2.12 -3.01
CA ASP A 190 -24.38 -0.94 -2.22
C ASP A 190 -22.99 -0.36 -2.57
N ILE A 191 -21.93 -1.17 -2.45
CA ILE A 191 -20.52 -0.70 -2.57
C ILE A 191 -19.91 -0.84 -3.96
N GLY A 192 -20.59 -1.52 -4.88
CA GLY A 192 -20.08 -1.87 -6.21
C GLY A 192 -19.09 -3.04 -6.21
N PHE A 193 -18.89 -3.65 -7.38
CA PHE A 193 -18.07 -4.84 -7.57
C PHE A 193 -16.57 -4.53 -7.66
N TYR A 194 -15.74 -5.45 -8.16
CA TYR A 194 -14.36 -5.16 -8.54
C TYR A 194 -14.30 -4.01 -9.55
N ASP A 195 -13.36 -3.10 -9.34
CA ASP A 195 -13.11 -2.05 -10.32
C ASP A 195 -12.27 -2.62 -11.48
N PRO A 196 -12.79 -2.57 -12.72
CA PRO A 196 -12.13 -3.17 -13.88
C PRO A 196 -11.04 -2.29 -14.49
N HIS A 197 -10.73 -1.13 -13.91
CA HIS A 197 -9.70 -0.26 -14.47
C HIS A 197 -8.31 -0.91 -14.44
N ILE A 198 -7.57 -0.75 -15.53
CA ILE A 198 -6.27 -1.41 -15.75
C ILE A 198 -5.24 -1.15 -14.65
N VAL A 199 -5.25 0.05 -14.04
CA VAL A 199 -4.25 0.47 -13.03
C VAL A 199 -4.34 -0.33 -11.73
N ILE A 200 -5.50 -0.89 -11.43
CA ILE A 200 -5.77 -1.66 -10.21
C ILE A 200 -6.03 -3.14 -10.49
N ALA A 201 -5.85 -3.60 -11.73
CA ALA A 201 -6.19 -4.98 -12.14
C ALA A 201 -5.58 -6.04 -11.21
N ARG A 202 -4.37 -5.77 -10.70
CA ARG A 202 -3.63 -6.66 -9.79
C ARG A 202 -4.14 -6.64 -8.33
N VAL A 203 -4.85 -5.59 -7.92
CA VAL A 203 -5.26 -5.34 -6.52
C VAL A 203 -6.76 -5.04 -6.41
N CYS A 204 -7.54 -5.45 -7.41
CA CYS A 204 -8.98 -5.19 -7.46
C CYS A 204 -9.73 -5.85 -6.30
N ASP A 205 -9.20 -6.97 -5.79
CA ASP A 205 -9.67 -7.64 -4.57
C ASP A 205 -9.40 -6.79 -3.33
N TRP A 206 -8.17 -6.32 -3.15
CA TRP A 206 -7.78 -5.47 -2.04
C TRP A 206 -8.58 -4.17 -2.01
N ASP A 207 -8.82 -3.57 -3.18
CA ASP A 207 -9.70 -2.42 -3.32
C ASP A 207 -11.13 -2.71 -2.86
N LEU A 208 -11.72 -3.82 -3.30
CA LEU A 208 -13.05 -4.23 -2.84
C LEU A 208 -13.09 -4.42 -1.33
N TRP A 209 -12.08 -5.05 -0.74
CA TRP A 209 -12.00 -5.23 0.71
C TRP A 209 -11.86 -3.91 1.47
N CYS A 210 -11.12 -2.95 0.93
CA CYS A 210 -11.05 -1.60 1.51
C CYS A 210 -12.42 -0.92 1.48
N ARG A 211 -13.12 -0.92 0.34
CA ARG A 211 -14.46 -0.34 0.19
C ARG A 211 -15.49 -1.07 1.06
N ALA A 212 -15.41 -2.39 1.14
CA ALA A 212 -16.27 -3.20 1.99
C ALA A 212 -16.01 -2.91 3.46
N ALA A 213 -14.75 -2.78 3.90
CA ALA A 213 -14.41 -2.47 5.28
C ALA A 213 -14.86 -1.06 5.72
N GLU A 214 -15.15 -0.15 4.78
CA GLU A 214 -15.78 1.14 5.12
C GLU A 214 -17.26 0.99 5.51
N ARG A 215 -17.94 -0.08 5.06
CA ARG A 215 -19.40 -0.22 5.21
C ARG A 215 -19.88 -1.48 5.90
N TYR A 216 -19.17 -2.58 5.75
CA TYR A 216 -19.49 -3.93 6.22
C TYR A 216 -18.41 -4.47 7.16
N GLU A 217 -18.79 -5.38 8.05
CA GLU A 217 -17.80 -6.04 8.90
C GLU A 217 -17.07 -7.10 8.09
N VAL A 218 -15.75 -7.16 8.24
CA VAL A 218 -14.92 -8.16 7.57
C VAL A 218 -14.32 -9.04 8.65
N ARG A 219 -14.81 -10.27 8.75
CA ARG A 219 -14.58 -11.18 9.88
C ARG A 219 -13.68 -12.34 9.49
N PHE A 220 -12.56 -12.44 10.20
CA PHE A 220 -11.75 -13.65 10.17
C PHE A 220 -12.45 -14.78 10.93
N VAL A 221 -12.40 -15.98 10.35
CA VAL A 221 -12.76 -17.23 11.00
C VAL A 221 -11.63 -18.23 10.83
N ASP A 222 -11.38 -19.08 11.81
CA ASP A 222 -10.27 -20.04 11.76
C ASP A 222 -10.64 -21.29 10.94
N VAL A 223 -10.96 -21.05 9.66
CA VAL A 223 -11.26 -22.08 8.66
C VAL A 223 -10.09 -22.13 7.67
N ALA A 224 -9.47 -23.31 7.54
CA ALA A 224 -8.44 -23.56 6.54
C ALA A 224 -9.10 -23.80 5.18
N VAL A 225 -9.02 -22.83 4.28
CA VAL A 225 -9.78 -22.86 3.02
C VAL A 225 -9.09 -23.70 1.96
N GLY A 226 -7.77 -23.58 1.85
CA GLY A 226 -7.04 -24.31 0.82
C GLY A 226 -5.61 -23.85 0.64
N ARG A 227 -5.03 -24.24 -0.51
CA ARG A 227 -3.68 -23.89 -0.92
C ARG A 227 -3.67 -23.24 -2.31
N GLU A 228 -2.87 -22.18 -2.45
CA GLU A 228 -2.65 -21.46 -3.70
C GLU A 228 -1.21 -21.64 -4.20
N ASP A 229 -1.05 -22.00 -5.48
CA ASP A 229 0.26 -22.15 -6.12
C ASP A 229 0.57 -21.03 -7.13
N GLY A 230 -0.36 -20.09 -7.33
CA GLY A 230 -0.26 -18.97 -8.28
C GLY A 230 1.05 -18.18 -8.21
N PRO A 231 1.53 -17.79 -7.02
CA PRO A 231 2.78 -17.03 -6.86
C PRO A 231 4.05 -17.76 -7.30
N MET A 232 4.00 -19.07 -7.54
CA MET A 232 5.08 -19.87 -8.12
C MET A 232 5.07 -19.89 -9.66
N THR A 233 3.96 -19.47 -10.27
CA THR A 233 3.78 -19.49 -11.73
C THR A 233 4.33 -18.21 -12.37
N SER A 234 4.98 -18.34 -13.53
CA SER A 234 5.57 -17.20 -14.25
C SER A 234 4.53 -16.28 -14.90
N ASP A 235 3.31 -16.77 -15.08
CA ASP A 235 2.21 -16.09 -15.76
C ASP A 235 1.13 -15.57 -14.80
N SER A 236 1.38 -15.59 -13.48
CA SER A 236 0.52 -14.94 -12.49
C SER A 236 0.38 -13.44 -12.77
N LEU A 237 -0.75 -12.85 -12.36
CA LEU A 237 -0.97 -11.41 -12.49
C LEU A 237 0.13 -10.59 -11.82
N GLY A 238 0.66 -11.07 -10.69
CA GLY A 238 1.76 -10.42 -9.99
C GLY A 238 3.06 -10.32 -10.81
N ASN A 239 3.25 -11.22 -11.77
CA ASN A 239 4.41 -11.28 -12.66
C ASN A 239 4.15 -10.60 -14.02
N THR A 240 2.89 -10.45 -14.43
CA THR A 240 2.50 -9.92 -15.75
C THR A 240 2.06 -8.45 -15.71
N TYR A 241 1.44 -8.02 -14.61
CA TYR A 241 1.00 -6.64 -14.39
C TYR A 241 1.87 -5.95 -13.35
N ALA A 242 2.45 -4.85 -13.79
CA ALA A 242 3.14 -3.88 -12.97
C ALA A 242 2.23 -3.25 -11.91
N LEU A 243 2.73 -3.14 -10.68
CA LEU A 243 2.09 -2.33 -9.64
C LEU A 243 2.85 -1.01 -9.48
N ASP A 244 2.17 0.13 -9.74
CA ASP A 244 2.63 1.45 -9.29
C ASP A 244 1.85 1.82 -8.03
N SER A 245 2.54 1.81 -6.89
CA SER A 245 1.92 1.92 -5.57
C SER A 245 1.26 3.28 -5.32
N TRP A 246 1.76 4.36 -5.93
CA TRP A 246 1.15 5.69 -5.84
C TRP A 246 -0.10 5.81 -6.71
N ALA A 247 -0.04 5.34 -7.96
CA ALA A 247 -1.18 5.38 -8.86
C ALA A 247 -2.34 4.54 -8.30
N VAL A 248 -2.03 3.36 -7.74
CA VAL A 248 -3.00 2.49 -7.08
C VAL A 248 -3.62 3.17 -5.86
N ASP A 249 -2.82 3.71 -4.93
CA ASP A 249 -3.36 4.36 -3.72
C ASP A 249 -4.24 5.58 -4.06
N GLU A 250 -3.82 6.42 -5.01
CA GLU A 250 -4.63 7.56 -5.48
C GLU A 250 -5.95 7.08 -6.12
N TRP A 251 -5.92 5.99 -6.88
CA TRP A 251 -7.11 5.38 -7.45
C TRP A 251 -8.04 4.83 -6.37
N MET A 252 -7.51 4.07 -5.41
CA MET A 252 -8.25 3.50 -4.27
C MET A 252 -8.87 4.59 -3.39
N ARG A 253 -8.22 5.75 -3.24
CA ARG A 253 -8.73 6.93 -2.50
C ARG A 253 -9.77 7.73 -3.27
N THR A 254 -10.06 7.36 -4.52
CA THR A 254 -11.06 8.05 -5.34
C THR A 254 -12.44 7.41 -5.16
N SER A 255 -13.42 8.24 -4.75
CA SER A 255 -14.80 7.81 -4.56
C SER A 255 -15.42 7.39 -5.90
N ARG A 256 -15.84 6.13 -6.00
CA ARG A 256 -16.35 5.56 -7.26
C ARG A 256 -17.34 4.39 -7.11
N ASN A 257 -17.75 4.05 -5.88
CA ASN A 257 -18.67 2.92 -5.61
C ASN A 257 -19.93 2.96 -6.48
N GLU A 258 -20.51 4.14 -6.70
CA GLU A 258 -21.69 4.31 -7.56
C GLU A 258 -21.44 3.81 -8.99
N ALA A 259 -20.30 4.18 -9.58
CA ALA A 259 -19.93 3.76 -10.94
C ALA A 259 -19.62 2.26 -11.03
N LEU A 260 -19.29 1.63 -9.88
CA LEU A 260 -19.02 0.21 -9.75
C LEU A 260 -20.26 -0.61 -9.37
N ARG A 261 -21.45 -0.01 -9.22
CA ARG A 261 -22.67 -0.77 -8.99
C ARG A 261 -23.01 -1.63 -10.20
N PRO A 262 -23.65 -2.79 -10.04
CA PRO A 262 -23.94 -3.71 -11.14
C PRO A 262 -24.65 -3.07 -12.33
N ALA A 263 -25.56 -2.11 -12.08
CA ALA A 263 -26.27 -1.36 -13.11
C ALA A 263 -25.39 -0.39 -13.92
N ASN A 264 -24.28 0.08 -13.34
CA ASN A 264 -23.42 1.13 -13.91
C ASN A 264 -22.11 0.61 -14.48
N ILE A 265 -21.59 -0.53 -13.99
CA ILE A 265 -20.36 -1.18 -14.50
C ILE A 265 -20.34 -1.30 -16.03
N PRO A 266 -21.43 -1.66 -16.73
CA PRO A 266 -21.41 -1.77 -18.20
C PRO A 266 -20.93 -0.49 -18.91
N GLU A 267 -21.13 0.68 -18.31
CA GLU A 267 -20.68 1.98 -18.86
C GLU A 267 -19.27 2.39 -18.43
N TYR A 268 -18.63 1.64 -17.53
CA TYR A 268 -17.36 1.98 -16.92
C TYR A 268 -16.20 1.89 -17.93
N GLU A 269 -15.33 2.91 -17.93
CA GLU A 269 -14.17 3.02 -18.82
C GLU A 269 -12.94 2.35 -18.19
N VAL A 270 -12.39 1.33 -18.86
CA VAL A 270 -11.33 0.50 -18.23
C VAL A 270 -9.89 0.95 -18.55
N LEU A 271 -9.73 1.88 -19.50
CA LEU A 271 -8.42 2.33 -20.00
C LEU A 271 -8.17 3.84 -19.82
N LEU A 272 -9.19 4.64 -19.51
CA LEU A 272 -9.05 6.09 -19.47
C LEU A 272 -8.60 6.56 -18.08
N PRO A 273 -7.56 7.41 -17.98
CA PRO A 273 -7.16 7.99 -16.71
C PRO A 273 -8.26 8.90 -16.15
N ASN A 274 -8.34 9.00 -14.83
CA ASN A 274 -9.19 9.99 -14.17
C ASN A 274 -8.57 11.39 -14.33
N PRO A 275 -9.30 12.38 -14.88
CA PRO A 275 -8.78 13.71 -15.14
C PRO A 275 -8.38 14.48 -13.87
N ASP A 276 -8.92 14.09 -12.71
CA ASP A 276 -8.63 14.76 -11.44
C ASP A 276 -7.38 14.22 -10.73
N HIS A 277 -6.81 13.11 -11.21
CA HIS A 277 -5.58 12.55 -10.65
C HIS A 277 -4.35 13.36 -11.06
N GLY A 278 -3.26 13.27 -10.31
CA GLY A 278 -2.01 13.90 -10.74
C GLY A 278 -1.42 13.26 -12.01
N ILE A 279 -0.57 14.01 -12.69
CA ILE A 279 -0.06 13.70 -14.04
C ILE A 279 0.71 12.39 -14.07
N SER A 280 1.44 12.05 -13.01
CA SER A 280 2.17 10.79 -12.91
C SER A 280 1.21 9.60 -12.87
N THR A 281 0.10 9.68 -12.12
CA THR A 281 -0.93 8.62 -12.12
C THR A 281 -1.56 8.49 -13.49
N GLN A 282 -1.94 9.61 -14.12
CA GLN A 282 -2.52 9.57 -15.45
C GLN A 282 -1.54 8.97 -16.48
N SER A 283 -0.25 9.32 -16.40
CA SER A 283 0.80 8.77 -17.27
C SER A 283 1.03 7.27 -17.04
N VAL A 284 0.94 6.80 -15.79
CA VAL A 284 0.98 5.37 -15.48
C VAL A 284 -0.22 4.65 -16.09
N CYS A 285 -1.43 5.20 -15.94
CA CYS A 285 -2.64 4.64 -16.53
C CYS A 285 -2.54 4.54 -18.04
N ASP A 286 -2.11 5.62 -18.71
CA ASP A 286 -1.89 5.63 -20.17
C ASP A 286 -0.86 4.59 -20.61
N SER A 287 0.28 4.48 -19.91
CA SER A 287 1.29 3.47 -20.22
C SER A 287 0.77 2.03 -20.08
N LEU A 288 0.01 1.76 -19.02
CA LEU A 288 -0.61 0.44 -18.80
C LEU A 288 -1.69 0.16 -19.85
N ALA A 289 -2.53 1.14 -20.15
CA ALA A 289 -3.56 1.04 -21.17
C ALA A 289 -2.96 0.75 -22.55
N GLN A 290 -1.89 1.46 -22.94
CA GLN A 290 -1.18 1.23 -24.20
C GLN A 290 -0.66 -0.20 -24.32
N LYS A 291 0.03 -0.70 -23.29
CA LYS A 291 0.55 -2.08 -23.27
C LYS A 291 -0.57 -3.11 -23.35
N HIS A 292 -1.63 -2.92 -22.56
CA HIS A 292 -2.77 -3.83 -22.50
C HIS A 292 -3.53 -3.88 -23.82
N ALA A 293 -3.79 -2.72 -24.43
CA ALA A 293 -4.48 -2.59 -25.70
C ALA A 293 -3.65 -3.13 -26.87
N GLN A 294 -2.34 -2.82 -26.90
CA GLN A 294 -1.43 -3.31 -27.94
C GLN A 294 -1.37 -4.84 -27.97
N ALA A 295 -1.30 -5.49 -26.81
CA ALA A 295 -1.29 -6.95 -26.70
C ALA A 295 -2.55 -7.62 -27.28
N ARG A 296 -3.65 -6.87 -27.42
CA ARG A 296 -4.97 -7.36 -27.86
C ARG A 296 -5.46 -6.75 -29.16
N GLY A 297 -4.65 -5.91 -29.81
CA GLY A 297 -5.02 -5.21 -31.04
C GLY A 297 -6.19 -4.23 -30.85
N TRP A 298 -6.37 -3.70 -29.65
CA TRP A 298 -7.43 -2.75 -29.33
C TRP A 298 -7.06 -1.34 -29.78
N LYS A 299 -8.06 -0.56 -30.21
CA LYS A 299 -7.90 0.87 -30.47
C LYS A 299 -7.91 1.61 -29.15
N ILE A 300 -6.90 2.44 -28.93
CA ILE A 300 -6.79 3.27 -27.74
C ILE A 300 -7.54 4.57 -28.02
N PRO A 301 -8.41 5.03 -27.10
CA PRO A 301 -8.97 6.37 -27.19
C PRO A 301 -7.86 7.43 -27.23
N GLU A 302 -8.02 8.50 -28.00
CA GLU A 302 -7.10 9.63 -27.90
C GLU A 302 -7.18 10.24 -26.50
N TRP A 303 -6.09 10.19 -25.76
CA TRP A 303 -5.92 10.90 -24.50
C TRP A 303 -4.89 12.01 -24.69
N GLN A 304 -5.22 13.22 -24.24
CA GLN A 304 -4.28 14.33 -24.20
C GLN A 304 -3.81 14.53 -22.76
N PRO A 305 -2.49 14.50 -22.49
CA PRO A 305 -1.99 14.74 -21.15
C PRO A 305 -2.38 16.14 -20.67
N PRO A 306 -2.89 16.29 -19.44
CA PRO A 306 -3.26 17.59 -18.92
C PRO A 306 -2.01 18.48 -18.73
N LYS A 307 -2.24 19.79 -18.71
CA LYS A 307 -1.18 20.76 -18.40
C LYS A 307 -0.67 20.54 -16.98
N LYS A 308 0.62 20.80 -16.77
CA LYS A 308 1.27 20.69 -15.46
C LYS A 308 0.46 21.41 -14.36
N SER A 309 0.07 20.69 -13.31
CA SER A 309 -0.52 21.28 -12.10
C SER A 309 0.58 21.74 -11.14
N ASP A 310 0.29 22.78 -10.35
CA ASP A 310 1.10 23.21 -9.21
C ASP A 310 0.86 22.36 -7.95
N ASP A 311 -0.09 21.43 -8.01
CA ASP A 311 -0.41 20.51 -6.92
C ASP A 311 0.67 19.43 -6.77
N GLY A 312 1.02 19.08 -5.52
CA GLY A 312 2.05 18.09 -5.19
C GLY A 312 1.50 16.78 -4.62
N TYR A 313 2.41 15.92 -4.14
CA TYR A 313 2.08 14.74 -3.33
C TYR A 313 2.74 14.84 -1.96
N THR A 314 2.02 14.41 -0.93
CA THR A 314 2.54 14.36 0.44
C THR A 314 2.59 12.91 0.89
N LEU A 315 3.79 12.46 1.27
CA LEU A 315 3.96 11.15 1.89
C LEU A 315 3.88 11.30 3.41
N VAL A 316 3.09 10.46 4.06
CA VAL A 316 3.00 10.37 5.52
C VAL A 316 3.61 9.04 5.95
N VAL A 317 4.68 9.10 6.74
CA VAL A 317 5.38 7.91 7.24
C VAL A 317 5.11 7.77 8.73
N ASN A 318 4.59 6.62 9.10
CA ASN A 318 4.22 6.30 10.48
C ASN A 318 4.67 4.88 10.85
N LEU A 319 4.81 4.59 12.15
CA LEU A 319 5.07 3.23 12.64
C LEU A 319 3.78 2.42 12.71
N HIS A 320 2.71 3.03 13.24
CA HIS A 320 1.45 2.33 13.54
C HIS A 320 0.25 3.06 12.98
N TYR A 321 -0.61 2.35 12.24
CA TYR A 321 -1.90 2.87 11.80
C TYR A 321 -2.89 2.87 12.98
N ASN A 322 -3.28 4.07 13.42
CA ASN A 322 -4.11 4.29 14.60
C ASN A 322 -5.03 5.50 14.43
N ALA A 323 -5.80 5.85 15.47
CA ALA A 323 -6.74 6.97 15.44
C ALA A 323 -6.11 8.30 14.99
N SER A 324 -4.86 8.60 15.37
CA SER A 324 -4.14 9.79 14.90
C SER A 324 -3.96 9.76 13.39
N THR A 325 -3.64 8.60 12.82
CA THR A 325 -3.52 8.48 11.36
C THR A 325 -4.84 8.82 10.67
N THR A 326 -5.93 8.23 11.16
CA THR A 326 -7.25 8.44 10.58
C THR A 326 -7.74 9.88 10.73
N LEU A 327 -7.68 10.44 11.94
CA LEU A 327 -8.21 11.77 12.26
C LEU A 327 -7.46 12.92 11.57
N TYR A 328 -6.16 12.74 11.28
CA TYR A 328 -5.34 13.81 10.70
C TYR A 328 -5.03 13.61 9.22
N PHE A 329 -5.05 12.37 8.70
CA PHE A 329 -4.59 12.09 7.32
C PHE A 329 -5.57 11.30 6.45
N ASP A 330 -6.49 10.50 7.01
CA ASP A 330 -7.49 9.78 6.18
C ASP A 330 -8.82 10.52 6.09
N MET A 331 -9.21 11.29 7.11
CA MET A 331 -10.43 12.09 7.12
C MET A 331 -10.23 13.48 6.52
N LEU A 332 -9.29 13.62 5.58
CA LEU A 332 -8.99 14.88 4.88
C LEU A 332 -9.99 15.18 3.76
N PRO A 333 -10.16 16.46 3.38
CA PRO A 333 -10.94 16.84 2.20
C PRO A 333 -10.52 16.11 0.92
N ALA A 334 -11.49 15.65 0.13
CA ALA A 334 -11.24 14.78 -1.04
C ALA A 334 -10.27 15.40 -2.05
N GLU A 335 -10.28 16.73 -2.18
CA GLU A 335 -9.37 17.49 -3.04
C GLU A 335 -7.89 17.29 -2.68
N VAL A 336 -7.57 17.07 -1.39
CA VAL A 336 -6.21 16.84 -0.90
C VAL A 336 -5.96 15.38 -0.51
N ALA A 337 -6.98 14.64 -0.05
CA ALA A 337 -6.85 13.29 0.49
C ALA A 337 -6.24 12.32 -0.52
N ARG A 338 -6.63 12.40 -1.80
CA ARG A 338 -6.08 11.56 -2.89
C ARG A 338 -4.59 11.82 -3.17
N ARG A 339 -4.05 12.95 -2.74
CA ARG A 339 -2.63 13.34 -2.90
C ARG A 339 -1.82 13.13 -1.62
N VAL A 340 -2.45 12.66 -0.55
CA VAL A 340 -1.81 12.29 0.71
C VAL A 340 -1.79 10.78 0.80
N ARG A 341 -0.58 10.22 0.72
CA ARG A 341 -0.38 8.78 0.86
C ARG A 341 0.19 8.48 2.22
N VAL A 342 -0.43 7.54 2.93
CA VAL A 342 0.02 7.07 4.24
C VAL A 342 0.68 5.71 4.08
N ILE A 343 1.89 5.57 4.60
CA ILE A 343 2.60 4.28 4.66
C ILE A 343 3.02 3.96 6.09
N SER A 344 3.01 2.66 6.41
CA SER A 344 3.66 2.15 7.62
C SER A 344 5.09 1.73 7.31
N TYR A 345 6.02 2.06 8.21
CA TYR A 345 7.42 1.61 8.14
C TYR A 345 7.57 0.09 8.06
N HIS A 346 6.63 -0.66 8.62
CA HIS A 346 6.61 -2.12 8.58
C HIS A 346 5.86 -2.69 7.36
N GLY A 347 5.27 -1.84 6.51
CA GLY A 347 4.38 -2.23 5.41
C GLY A 347 5.07 -2.70 4.12
N GLY A 348 6.38 -2.96 4.14
CA GLY A 348 7.13 -3.43 2.97
C GLY A 348 7.42 -2.37 1.90
N PHE A 349 7.18 -1.09 2.19
CA PHE A 349 7.53 0.04 1.32
C PHE A 349 8.90 0.62 1.70
N GLY A 350 9.77 0.87 0.71
CA GLY A 350 11.09 1.44 0.92
C GLY A 350 11.19 2.94 0.67
N VAL A 351 12.37 3.51 0.93
CA VAL A 351 12.67 4.95 0.77
C VAL A 351 12.49 5.47 -0.66
N GLU A 352 12.40 4.59 -1.65
CA GLU A 352 12.07 4.92 -3.04
C GLU A 352 10.72 5.63 -3.18
N GLU A 353 9.79 5.42 -2.25
CA GLU A 353 8.50 6.12 -2.22
C GLU A 353 8.65 7.64 -2.12
N LEU A 354 9.78 8.11 -1.58
CA LEU A 354 10.11 9.54 -1.52
C LEU A 354 10.27 10.16 -2.92
N ALA A 355 10.65 9.38 -3.95
CA ALA A 355 10.99 9.94 -5.25
C ALA A 355 9.86 10.78 -5.86
N ARG A 356 8.61 10.34 -5.69
CA ARG A 356 7.40 11.01 -6.18
C ARG A 356 6.86 12.10 -5.24
N ALA A 357 7.24 12.05 -3.96
CA ALA A 357 6.75 12.99 -2.97
C ALA A 357 7.26 14.43 -3.20
N THR A 358 6.37 15.39 -3.07
CA THR A 358 6.71 16.83 -2.96
C THR A 358 7.15 17.17 -1.54
N SER A 359 6.55 16.52 -0.54
CA SER A 359 6.92 16.66 0.87
C SER A 359 6.67 15.37 1.63
N VAL A 360 7.33 15.21 2.78
CA VAL A 360 7.12 14.05 3.66
C VAL A 360 6.85 14.48 5.09
N ILE A 361 5.87 13.85 5.74
CA ILE A 361 5.49 14.05 7.13
C ILE A 361 5.84 12.80 7.93
N PHE A 362 6.60 12.96 9.00
CA PHE A 362 6.92 11.90 9.96
C PHE A 362 6.08 12.07 11.22
N VAL A 363 5.38 11.01 11.60
CA VAL A 363 4.42 11.02 12.72
C VAL A 363 5.10 10.53 13.99
N ARG A 364 5.13 11.37 15.04
CA ARG A 364 5.53 11.07 16.43
C ARG A 364 6.96 10.57 16.69
N HIS A 365 7.69 10.07 15.69
CA HIS A 365 9.02 9.48 15.84
C HIS A 365 10.06 10.21 14.99
N ILE A 366 11.31 10.28 15.48
CA ILE A 366 12.44 10.89 14.78
C ILE A 366 13.55 9.85 14.60
N SER A 367 14.01 9.24 15.68
CA SER A 367 15.09 8.24 15.66
C SER A 367 14.74 7.05 14.77
N ALA A 368 13.51 6.54 14.86
CA ALA A 368 13.05 5.41 14.05
C ALA A 368 13.08 5.71 12.54
N PHE A 369 12.92 6.98 12.16
CA PHE A 369 12.88 7.41 10.76
C PHE A 369 14.17 8.07 10.30
N ARG A 370 15.27 7.97 11.06
CA ARG A 370 16.53 8.60 10.71
C ARG A 370 17.01 8.27 9.28
N PRO A 371 16.98 7.01 8.80
CA PRO A 371 17.36 6.69 7.42
C PRO A 371 16.46 7.38 6.38
N TRP A 372 15.16 7.49 6.64
CA TRP A 372 14.19 8.14 5.76
C TRP A 372 14.37 9.66 5.72
N ILE A 373 14.64 10.28 6.87
CA ILE A 373 14.90 11.73 6.98
C ILE A 373 16.19 12.08 6.21
N GLU A 374 17.24 11.27 6.35
CA GLU A 374 18.50 11.47 5.63
C GLU A 374 18.35 11.24 4.13
N ALA A 375 17.56 10.24 3.73
CA ALA A 375 17.21 10.02 2.32
C ALA A 375 16.44 11.23 1.75
N ALA A 376 15.38 11.69 2.41
CA ALA A 376 14.60 12.85 1.98
C ALA A 376 15.49 14.08 1.80
N LYS A 377 16.42 14.34 2.75
CA LYS A 377 17.39 15.42 2.65
C LYS A 377 18.33 15.27 1.46
N ALA A 378 18.86 14.06 1.19
CA ALA A 378 19.71 13.79 0.04
C ALA A 378 18.97 13.98 -1.30
N LEU A 379 17.64 13.75 -1.31
CA LEU A 379 16.77 13.97 -2.45
C LEU A 379 16.30 15.42 -2.62
N GLY A 380 16.56 16.29 -1.64
CA GLY A 380 16.05 17.66 -1.63
C GLY A 380 14.55 17.73 -1.39
N ILE A 381 13.99 16.76 -0.66
CA ILE A 381 12.57 16.72 -0.30
C ILE A 381 12.41 17.29 1.11
N PRO A 382 11.53 18.28 1.30
CA PRO A 382 11.26 18.88 2.60
C PRO A 382 10.57 17.89 3.54
N THR A 383 11.08 17.81 4.77
CA THR A 383 10.59 16.94 5.84
C THR A 383 9.78 17.75 6.85
N TYR A 384 8.70 17.18 7.35
CA TYR A 384 7.84 17.77 8.38
C TYR A 384 7.64 16.78 9.51
N PHE A 385 7.52 17.29 10.74
CA PHE A 385 7.28 16.47 11.92
C PHE A 385 5.88 16.74 12.47
N PHE A 386 5.11 15.70 12.77
CA PHE A 386 3.76 15.84 13.31
C PHE A 386 3.65 15.30 14.73
N LEU A 387 3.03 16.08 15.62
CA LEU A 387 2.69 15.70 16.99
C LEU A 387 1.26 16.12 17.36
N ASP A 388 0.56 15.20 18.00
CA ASP A 388 -0.79 15.40 18.51
C ASP A 388 -0.94 15.32 20.03
N ASP A 389 0.16 14.98 20.72
CA ASP A 389 0.29 14.98 22.18
C ASP A 389 1.55 15.77 22.59
N ASN A 390 1.59 16.28 23.83
CA ASN A 390 2.81 16.87 24.38
C ASN A 390 3.74 15.75 24.90
N LEU A 391 4.35 15.01 23.96
CA LEU A 391 5.29 13.93 24.26
C LEU A 391 6.46 14.38 25.18
N PRO A 392 7.07 15.58 25.02
CA PRO A 392 8.08 16.07 25.96
C PRO A 392 7.63 16.05 27.41
N MET A 393 6.44 16.59 27.68
CA MET A 393 5.88 16.63 29.02
C MET A 393 5.45 15.23 29.51
N LEU A 394 4.86 14.41 28.64
CA LEU A 394 4.45 13.04 29.00
C LEU A 394 5.64 12.16 29.39
N VAL A 395 6.76 12.27 28.66
CA VAL A 395 8.00 11.56 28.97
C VAL A 395 8.65 12.09 30.25
N GLU A 396 8.68 13.41 30.44
CA GLU A 396 9.18 14.04 31.67
C GLU A 396 8.41 13.57 32.92
N ASN A 397 7.08 13.46 32.81
CA ASN A 397 6.21 12.99 33.89
C ASN A 397 6.19 11.44 34.04
N LYS A 398 6.90 10.70 33.18
CA LYS A 398 6.86 9.22 33.11
C LYS A 398 5.46 8.65 32.86
N GLU A 399 4.61 9.41 32.19
CA GLU A 399 3.27 8.97 31.76
C GLU A 399 3.33 8.10 30.50
N VAL A 400 4.33 8.32 29.65
CA VAL A 400 4.58 7.56 28.42
C VAL A 400 6.09 7.30 28.28
N SER A 401 6.43 6.12 27.75
CA SER A 401 7.77 5.81 27.26
C SER A 401 7.72 5.62 25.74
N VAL A 402 8.61 6.29 25.01
CA VAL A 402 8.74 6.14 23.56
C VAL A 402 10.12 5.54 23.27
N PRO A 403 10.21 4.23 22.98
CA PRO A 403 11.48 3.55 22.82
C PRO A 403 12.37 4.21 21.75
N GLY A 404 13.63 4.48 22.10
CA GLY A 404 14.61 5.05 21.17
C GLY A 404 14.49 6.55 20.90
N GLU A 405 13.52 7.24 21.49
CA GLU A 405 13.32 8.69 21.33
C GLU A 405 13.76 9.46 22.58
N ASP A 406 14.34 10.65 22.39
CA ASP A 406 14.72 11.56 23.48
C ASP A 406 14.00 12.90 23.34
N PHE A 407 12.89 13.02 24.06
CA PHE A 407 12.05 14.22 24.05
C PHE A 407 12.48 15.31 25.05
N ARG A 408 13.67 15.20 25.67
CA ARG A 408 14.18 16.29 26.51
C ARG A 408 14.38 17.54 25.65
N LEU A 409 13.93 18.69 26.13
CA LEU A 409 13.87 19.93 25.35
C LEU A 409 15.17 20.29 24.60
N PRO A 410 16.39 20.15 25.19
CA PRO A 410 17.62 20.44 24.46
C PRO A 410 17.82 19.54 23.24
N LYS A 411 17.58 18.23 23.42
CA LYS A 411 17.76 17.21 22.39
C LYS A 411 16.68 17.32 21.32
N LEU A 412 15.41 17.46 21.73
CA LEU A 412 14.31 17.68 20.80
C LEU A 412 14.53 18.92 19.95
N ARG A 413 14.98 20.04 20.52
CA ARG A 413 15.29 21.26 19.74
C ARG A 413 16.38 21.02 18.70
N GLU A 414 17.38 20.20 19.02
CA GLU A 414 18.42 19.83 18.06
C GLU A 414 17.85 18.96 16.93
N ASP A 415 17.06 17.94 17.27
CA ASP A 415 16.47 17.01 16.32
C ASP A 415 15.44 17.69 15.40
N LEU A 416 14.68 18.65 15.91
CA LEU A 416 13.71 19.39 15.12
C LEU A 416 14.36 20.24 14.01
N LYS A 417 15.66 20.54 14.08
CA LYS A 417 16.40 21.23 12.98
C LYS A 417 16.50 20.39 11.71
N LEU A 418 16.20 19.10 11.78
CA LEU A 418 16.15 18.21 10.62
C LEU A 418 14.91 18.46 9.74
N PHE A 419 13.93 19.20 10.25
CA PHE A 419 12.63 19.39 9.62
C PHE A 419 12.47 20.81 9.08
N SER A 420 11.75 20.93 7.98
CA SER A 420 11.35 22.22 7.37
C SER A 420 10.23 22.90 8.16
N GLY A 421 9.43 22.12 8.91
CA GLY A 421 8.35 22.61 9.74
C GLY A 421 7.83 21.53 10.71
N VAL A 422 7.13 21.98 11.74
CA VAL A 422 6.47 21.11 12.73
C VAL A 422 4.97 21.40 12.73
N LEU A 423 4.19 20.33 12.57
CA LEU A 423 2.73 20.31 12.55
C LEU A 423 2.21 19.85 13.91
N LEU A 424 1.32 20.62 14.53
CA LEU A 424 0.86 20.41 15.90
C LEU A 424 -0.67 20.35 15.96
N SER A 425 -1.24 19.38 16.66
CA SER A 425 -2.70 19.14 16.68
C SER A 425 -3.54 20.29 17.25
N SER A 426 -2.98 21.15 18.09
CA SER A 426 -3.73 22.17 18.82
C SER A 426 -2.96 23.47 19.00
N ALA A 427 -3.71 24.57 19.20
CA ALA A 427 -3.14 25.89 19.49
C ALA A 427 -2.34 25.92 20.81
N ASN A 428 -2.76 25.15 21.81
CA ASN A 428 -2.04 25.04 23.09
C ASN A 428 -0.69 24.32 22.90
N LEU A 429 -0.65 23.28 22.05
CA LEU A 429 0.60 22.61 21.73
C LEU A 429 1.53 23.54 20.93
N LEU A 430 0.98 24.32 19.99
CA LEU A 430 1.70 25.40 19.32
C LEU A 430 2.31 26.41 20.32
N GLY A 431 1.53 26.86 21.30
CA GLY A 431 1.97 27.76 22.36
C GLY A 431 3.17 27.19 23.14
N TYR A 432 3.06 25.95 23.59
CA TYR A 432 4.15 25.26 24.29
C TYR A 432 5.44 25.19 23.45
N PHE A 433 5.34 24.87 22.16
CA PHE A 433 6.50 24.82 21.27
C PHE A 433 7.13 26.19 21.03
N LYS A 434 6.33 27.26 20.95
CA LYS A 434 6.80 28.65 20.84
C LYS A 434 7.53 29.10 22.10
N GLU A 435 6.93 28.90 23.27
CA GLU A 435 7.49 29.28 24.57
C GLU A 435 8.85 28.62 24.81
N ASN A 436 8.97 27.34 24.46
CA ASN A 436 10.21 26.58 24.60
C ASN A 436 11.20 26.77 23.44
N LYS A 437 10.86 27.60 22.44
CA LYS A 437 11.67 27.89 21.25
C LYS A 437 12.16 26.61 20.57
N LEU A 438 11.24 25.69 20.31
CA LEU A 438 11.57 24.36 19.78
C LEU A 438 11.81 24.36 18.27
N HIS A 439 11.11 25.22 17.52
CA HIS A 439 11.29 25.36 16.07
C HIS A 439 10.75 26.73 15.57
N GLU A 440 11.26 27.22 14.45
CA GLU A 440 10.85 28.52 13.87
C GLU A 440 9.57 28.42 13.03
N ASN A 441 9.43 27.34 12.26
CA ASN A 441 8.25 27.07 11.44
C ASN A 441 7.31 26.11 12.16
N LEU A 442 6.31 26.65 12.85
CA LEU A 442 5.30 25.90 13.59
C LEU A 442 3.91 26.18 13.01
N THR A 443 3.09 25.13 12.84
CA THR A 443 1.76 25.26 12.23
C THR A 443 0.76 24.36 12.95
N VAL A 444 -0.45 24.86 13.17
CA VAL A 444 -1.54 24.03 13.69
C VAL A 444 -2.08 23.16 12.57
N PHE A 445 -2.23 21.87 12.84
CA PHE A 445 -2.76 20.87 11.92
C PHE A 445 -3.84 20.08 12.68
N PRO A 446 -5.09 20.60 12.70
CA PRO A 446 -6.13 20.11 13.60
C PRO A 446 -6.71 18.78 13.11
N VAL A 447 -7.60 18.20 13.93
CA VAL A 447 -8.40 17.04 13.50
C VAL A 447 -9.25 17.43 12.30
N SER A 448 -9.40 16.50 11.36
CA SER A 448 -10.23 16.64 10.18
C SER A 448 -11.38 15.64 10.21
N SER A 449 -12.54 16.05 9.71
CA SER A 449 -13.74 15.25 9.54
C SER A 449 -14.37 15.55 8.18
N PHE A 450 -13.78 14.98 7.14
CA PHE A 450 -14.33 15.04 5.80
C PHE A 450 -14.88 13.67 5.38
N ASP A 451 -16.04 13.71 4.70
CA ASP A 451 -16.80 12.57 4.18
C ASP A 451 -17.13 11.46 5.20
N GLN A 452 -18.29 11.61 5.85
CA GLN A 452 -18.79 10.68 6.87
C GLN A 452 -19.57 9.49 6.28
N ARG A 453 -19.58 9.30 4.95
CA ARG A 453 -20.32 8.19 4.29
C ARG A 453 -19.90 6.80 4.79
N ALA A 454 -18.73 6.67 5.41
CA ALA A 454 -18.22 5.45 6.04
C ALA A 454 -18.89 5.05 7.39
N LEU A 455 -19.82 5.84 7.92
CA LEU A 455 -20.55 5.48 9.15
C LEU A 455 -21.95 4.92 8.89
N SER A 456 -22.25 4.51 7.65
CA SER A 456 -23.44 3.70 7.39
C SER A 456 -23.37 2.42 8.22
N VAL A 457 -24.46 2.13 8.93
CA VAL A 457 -24.58 0.90 9.71
C VAL A 457 -25.71 0.08 9.13
N ASP A 458 -25.37 -1.09 8.61
CA ASP A 458 -26.30 -2.00 7.94
C ASP A 458 -27.25 -2.68 8.93
N PHE A 459 -26.80 -2.80 10.18
CA PHE A 459 -27.55 -3.42 11.27
C PHE A 459 -27.53 -2.53 12.51
N ARG A 460 -28.72 -2.20 13.01
CA ARG A 460 -28.88 -1.55 14.31
C ARG A 460 -29.45 -2.55 15.30
N GLU A 461 -28.82 -2.63 16.46
CA GLU A 461 -29.34 -3.41 17.57
C GLU A 461 -30.64 -2.76 18.09
N HIS A 462 -31.58 -3.60 18.52
CA HIS A 462 -32.82 -3.13 19.09
C HIS A 462 -32.55 -2.44 20.43
N LYS A 463 -33.06 -1.21 20.55
CA LYS A 463 -33.05 -0.40 21.76
C LYS A 463 -34.38 -0.59 22.50
N ALA A 464 -34.33 -0.99 23.77
CA ALA A 464 -35.55 -1.22 24.54
C ALA A 464 -36.28 0.09 24.83
N GLU A 465 -37.61 0.03 25.01
CA GLU A 465 -38.41 1.22 25.33
C GLU A 465 -37.96 1.87 26.65
N GLY A 466 -37.68 3.17 26.59
CA GLY A 466 -37.17 3.95 27.73
C GLY A 466 -35.71 3.68 28.11
N GLU A 467 -34.99 2.84 27.36
CA GLU A 467 -33.55 2.62 27.57
C GLU A 467 -32.74 3.83 27.10
N ILE A 468 -31.69 4.17 27.86
CA ILE A 468 -30.71 5.20 27.48
C ILE A 468 -29.40 4.50 27.15
N VAL A 469 -28.93 4.68 25.92
CA VAL A 469 -27.69 4.07 25.43
C VAL A 469 -26.55 5.08 25.54
N ILE A 470 -25.51 4.71 26.29
CA ILE A 470 -24.32 5.53 26.53
C ILE A 470 -23.11 4.81 25.96
N ALA A 471 -22.46 5.42 24.97
CA ALA A 471 -21.21 4.93 24.38
C ALA A 471 -20.00 5.61 25.02
N CYS A 472 -18.97 4.85 25.42
CA CYS A 472 -17.69 5.40 25.87
C CYS A 472 -16.57 5.01 24.91
N ALA A 473 -16.31 5.82 23.90
CA ALA A 473 -15.34 5.53 22.83
C ALA A 473 -13.91 6.05 23.13
N GLY A 474 -13.46 5.93 24.39
CA GLY A 474 -12.14 6.41 24.84
C GLY A 474 -11.03 5.37 24.70
N GLY A 475 -9.78 5.82 24.51
CA GLY A 475 -8.60 4.95 24.59
C GLY A 475 -8.28 4.49 26.02
N SER A 476 -7.34 3.56 26.17
CA SER A 476 -6.99 2.91 27.47
C SER A 476 -6.73 3.87 28.63
N HIS A 477 -6.11 5.03 28.37
CA HIS A 477 -5.88 6.07 29.37
C HIS A 477 -7.16 6.66 30.01
N ARG A 478 -8.35 6.39 29.45
CA ARG A 478 -9.67 6.75 30.00
C ARG A 478 -10.36 5.58 30.70
N ASN A 479 -9.87 4.34 30.57
CA ASN A 479 -10.46 3.15 31.19
C ASN A 479 -10.60 3.30 32.70
N LYS A 480 -9.54 3.79 33.38
CA LYS A 480 -9.59 4.01 34.83
C LYS A 480 -10.75 4.95 35.22
N GLY A 481 -10.86 6.11 34.57
CA GLY A 481 -11.93 7.06 34.87
C GLY A 481 -13.32 6.52 34.58
N LEU A 482 -13.49 5.80 33.47
CA LEU A 482 -14.76 5.15 33.15
C LEU A 482 -15.15 4.16 34.25
N TRP A 483 -14.25 3.23 34.56
CA TRP A 483 -14.58 2.07 35.37
C TRP A 483 -14.56 2.33 36.87
N SER A 484 -13.74 3.26 37.37
CA SER A 484 -13.61 3.56 38.80
C SER A 484 -14.42 4.77 39.26
N ILE A 485 -14.88 5.64 38.36
CA ILE A 485 -15.58 6.88 38.72
C ILE A 485 -16.99 6.91 38.12
N VAL A 486 -17.09 6.73 36.79
CA VAL A 486 -18.36 6.86 36.06
C VAL A 486 -19.25 5.63 36.21
N PHE A 487 -18.68 4.43 36.10
CA PHE A 487 -19.43 3.18 36.16
C PHE A 487 -20.22 3.00 37.47
N PRO A 488 -19.66 3.27 38.67
CA PRO A 488 -20.45 3.25 39.91
C PRO A 488 -21.62 4.24 39.91
N ALA A 489 -21.49 5.39 39.25
CA ALA A 489 -22.58 6.36 39.10
C ALA A 489 -23.70 5.82 38.19
N LEU A 490 -23.34 5.13 37.11
CA LEU A 490 -24.31 4.45 36.23
C LEU A 490 -25.05 3.32 36.95
N VAL A 491 -24.34 2.50 37.73
CA VAL A 491 -24.94 1.45 38.57
C VAL A 491 -25.95 2.06 39.55
N SER A 492 -25.54 3.08 40.30
CA SER A 492 -26.42 3.76 41.27
C SER A 492 -27.65 4.40 40.61
N LEU A 493 -27.50 4.91 39.38
CA LEU A 493 -28.60 5.47 38.61
C LEU A 493 -29.59 4.39 38.16
N ALA A 494 -29.09 3.22 37.76
CA ALA A 494 -29.92 2.07 37.39
C ALA A 494 -30.66 1.48 38.61
N GLU A 495 -30.02 1.41 39.78
CA GLU A 495 -30.69 1.03 41.04
C GLU A 495 -31.83 1.98 41.43
N GLN A 496 -31.76 3.25 40.99
CA GLN A 496 -32.82 4.24 41.17
C GLN A 496 -33.90 4.17 40.09
N GLY A 497 -33.89 3.15 39.23
CA GLY A 497 -34.94 2.86 38.27
C GLY A 497 -34.65 3.30 36.83
N ALA A 498 -33.47 3.87 36.54
CA ALA A 498 -33.11 4.19 35.15
C ALA A 498 -32.78 2.93 34.35
N ARG A 499 -33.16 2.91 33.07
CA ARG A 499 -32.80 1.84 32.13
C ARG A 499 -31.58 2.27 31.32
N ILE A 500 -30.44 1.62 31.52
CA ILE A 500 -29.15 2.04 30.97
C ILE A 500 -28.49 0.91 30.20
N HIS A 501 -28.06 1.22 28.97
CA HIS A 501 -27.16 0.39 28.20
C HIS A 501 -25.81 1.09 28.05
N LEU A 502 -24.79 0.58 28.72
CA LEU A 502 -23.42 1.05 28.54
C LEU A 502 -22.74 0.25 27.43
N VAL A 503 -22.27 0.92 26.38
CA VAL A 503 -21.43 0.34 25.33
C VAL A 503 -20.02 0.88 25.50
N ALA A 504 -19.06 0.02 25.79
CA ALA A 504 -17.70 0.43 26.16
C ALA A 504 -16.65 -0.53 25.61
N PRO A 505 -15.37 -0.10 25.45
CA PRO A 505 -14.28 -1.03 25.18
C PRO A 505 -14.15 -2.02 26.35
N LYS A 506 -13.72 -3.25 26.03
CA LYS A 506 -13.35 -4.23 27.04
C LYS A 506 -12.29 -3.62 27.99
N PRO A 507 -12.44 -3.72 29.33
CA PRO A 507 -11.40 -3.30 30.26
C PRO A 507 -10.12 -4.11 30.04
N ASP A 508 -8.98 -3.50 30.36
CA ASP A 508 -7.67 -4.17 30.26
C ASP A 508 -7.48 -5.26 31.34
N ASP A 509 -8.32 -5.24 32.39
CA ASP A 509 -8.33 -6.19 33.49
C ASP A 509 -9.42 -7.23 33.25
N ASP A 510 -9.03 -8.50 33.11
CA ASP A 510 -9.94 -9.62 32.81
C ASP A 510 -10.78 -10.06 34.03
N GLU A 511 -10.59 -9.48 35.22
CA GLU A 511 -11.16 -9.95 36.50
C GLU A 511 -12.33 -9.11 37.08
N ARG A 512 -13.03 -8.32 36.25
CA ARG A 512 -14.17 -7.48 36.71
C ARG A 512 -15.45 -8.29 37.02
N THR A 513 -15.53 -8.84 38.24
CA THR A 513 -16.70 -9.61 38.75
C THR A 513 -17.98 -8.78 38.97
N ASP A 514 -17.87 -7.45 39.02
CA ASP A 514 -19.03 -6.57 39.16
C ASP A 514 -19.89 -6.50 37.89
N LEU A 515 -19.35 -6.89 36.73
CA LEU A 515 -20.10 -7.04 35.48
C LEU A 515 -21.04 -8.25 35.48
N ASP A 516 -20.82 -9.24 36.37
CA ASP A 516 -21.69 -10.41 36.53
C ASP A 516 -22.95 -10.11 37.37
N ARG A 517 -22.98 -8.96 38.05
CA ARG A 517 -24.03 -8.59 39.01
C ARG A 517 -24.61 -7.21 38.73
N LEU A 518 -25.06 -6.99 37.49
CA LEU A 518 -25.69 -5.73 37.09
C LEU A 518 -27.12 -5.61 37.65
N PRO A 519 -27.58 -4.40 38.04
CA PRO A 519 -28.98 -4.15 38.38
C PRO A 519 -29.94 -4.49 37.24
N THR A 520 -31.20 -4.82 37.53
CA THR A 520 -32.22 -5.26 36.55
C THR A 520 -32.44 -4.26 35.39
N GLY A 521 -32.17 -2.97 35.60
CA GLY A 521 -32.28 -1.92 34.59
C GLY A 521 -31.01 -1.66 33.77
N MET A 522 -29.91 -2.39 34.02
CA MET A 522 -28.61 -2.10 33.42
C MET A 522 -28.10 -3.27 32.59
N ARG A 523 -27.58 -2.97 31.39
CA ARG A 523 -26.77 -3.90 30.61
C ARG A 523 -25.50 -3.25 30.10
N VAL A 524 -24.47 -4.05 29.90
CA VAL A 524 -23.16 -3.61 29.40
C VAL A 524 -22.80 -4.43 28.17
N THR A 525 -22.47 -3.76 27.07
CA THR A 525 -21.87 -4.41 25.89
C THR A 525 -20.41 -3.99 25.79
N LEU A 526 -19.51 -4.99 25.84
CA LEU A 526 -18.09 -4.79 25.68
C LEU A 526 -17.68 -5.00 24.22
N LEU A 527 -17.06 -3.98 23.64
CA LEU A 527 -16.52 -4.03 22.28
C LEU A 527 -15.02 -4.35 22.30
N PRO A 528 -14.51 -5.12 21.32
CA PRO A 528 -13.07 -5.32 21.16
C PRO A 528 -12.37 -3.99 20.89
N PHE A 529 -11.14 -3.87 21.36
CA PHE A 529 -10.30 -2.71 21.02
C PHE A 529 -10.03 -2.66 19.52
N GLU A 530 -10.19 -1.48 18.92
CA GLU A 530 -9.97 -1.25 17.50
C GLU A 530 -9.02 -0.07 17.29
N THR A 531 -7.98 -0.28 16.50
CA THR A 531 -6.99 0.76 16.19
C THR A 531 -7.47 1.74 15.14
N GLY A 532 -8.33 1.28 14.21
CA GLY A 532 -8.97 2.12 13.21
C GLY A 532 -10.13 2.91 13.79
N TYR A 533 -10.00 4.23 13.87
CA TYR A 533 -10.99 5.10 14.51
C TYR A 533 -12.38 4.99 13.89
N LEU A 534 -12.51 5.14 12.56
CA LEU A 534 -13.80 5.07 11.87
C LEU A 534 -14.48 3.70 12.06
N PHE A 535 -13.70 2.63 12.05
CA PHE A 535 -14.23 1.30 12.28
C PHE A 535 -14.73 1.11 13.72
N ALA A 536 -13.99 1.62 14.71
CA ALA A 536 -14.43 1.65 16.09
C ALA A 536 -15.77 2.42 16.22
N MET A 537 -15.87 3.61 15.62
CA MET A 537 -17.10 4.42 15.62
C MET A 537 -18.28 3.64 15.02
N ARG A 538 -18.08 2.96 13.89
CA ARG A 538 -19.14 2.16 13.28
C ARG A 538 -19.66 1.05 14.20
N ARG A 539 -18.79 0.40 14.98
CA ARG A 539 -19.24 -0.58 15.98
C ARG A 539 -20.09 0.04 17.07
N PHE A 540 -19.73 1.23 17.56
CA PHE A 540 -20.58 1.96 18.51
C PHE A 540 -21.92 2.38 17.88
N ALA A 541 -21.91 2.82 16.63
CA ALA A 541 -23.10 3.30 15.92
C ALA A 541 -24.20 2.22 15.78
N ARG A 542 -23.86 0.92 15.82
CA ARG A 542 -24.82 -0.19 15.85
C ARG A 542 -25.82 -0.12 16.98
N PHE A 543 -25.41 0.44 18.11
CA PHE A 543 -26.25 0.52 19.30
C PHE A 543 -27.07 1.81 19.34
N SER A 544 -26.95 2.68 18.32
CA SER A 544 -27.64 3.97 18.24
C SER A 544 -27.55 4.77 19.56
N PRO A 545 -26.33 5.07 20.04
CA PRO A 545 -26.15 5.72 21.33
C PRO A 545 -26.85 7.08 21.39
N ASP A 546 -27.51 7.35 22.52
CA ASP A 546 -28.07 8.68 22.80
C ASP A 546 -26.97 9.64 23.22
N TYR A 547 -26.00 9.12 23.98
CA TYR A 547 -24.90 9.88 24.55
C TYR A 547 -23.54 9.25 24.26
N VAL A 548 -22.55 10.10 24.03
CA VAL A 548 -21.13 9.72 24.03
C VAL A 548 -20.48 10.30 25.27
N LEU A 549 -20.03 9.42 26.15
CA LEU A 549 -19.38 9.79 27.39
C LEU A 549 -17.87 9.82 27.21
N HIS A 550 -17.26 10.96 27.53
CA HIS A 550 -15.81 11.10 27.64
C HIS A 550 -15.40 10.99 29.10
N ALA A 551 -14.84 9.85 29.50
CA ALA A 551 -14.48 9.63 30.90
C ALA A 551 -13.35 10.56 31.38
N PRO A 552 -13.33 10.92 32.67
CA PRO A 552 -12.32 11.81 33.24
C PRO A 552 -10.97 11.10 33.30
N SER A 553 -9.89 11.87 33.27
CA SER A 553 -8.54 11.33 33.37
C SER A 553 -7.60 12.42 33.83
N GLU A 554 -6.86 12.14 34.89
CA GLU A 554 -6.02 13.10 35.60
C GLU A 554 -4.64 13.12 34.95
N THR A 555 -4.47 13.94 33.92
CA THR A 555 -3.19 14.16 33.25
C THR A 555 -3.03 15.62 32.88
N ARG A 556 -1.80 16.15 33.04
CA ARG A 556 -1.45 17.51 32.59
C ARG A 556 -1.51 17.64 31.07
N ASN A 557 -1.51 16.53 30.33
CA ASN A 557 -1.52 16.54 28.86
C ASN A 557 -2.88 16.93 28.29
N ASN A 558 -3.95 16.82 29.08
CA ASN A 558 -5.31 17.15 28.69
C ASN A 558 -5.43 18.54 28.02
N ARG A 559 -4.68 19.55 28.50
CA ARG A 559 -4.69 20.91 27.92
C ARG A 559 -4.16 20.99 26.49
N PHE A 560 -3.38 20.00 26.04
CA PHE A 560 -2.80 19.96 24.70
C PHE A 560 -3.63 19.10 23.74
N LYS A 561 -4.59 18.31 24.27
CA LYS A 561 -5.48 17.49 23.47
C LYS A 561 -6.52 18.33 22.73
N THR A 562 -7.11 17.73 21.71
CA THR A 562 -8.21 18.32 20.94
C THR A 562 -9.57 17.90 21.51
N GLN A 563 -10.62 18.66 21.19
CA GLN A 563 -12.00 18.36 21.58
C GLN A 563 -12.69 17.31 20.67
N HIS A 564 -11.94 16.35 20.10
CA HIS A 564 -12.47 15.38 19.13
C HIS A 564 -13.54 14.43 19.70
N ALA A 565 -13.77 14.39 21.02
CA ALA A 565 -14.94 13.70 21.58
C ALA A 565 -16.27 14.31 21.07
N LEU A 566 -16.29 15.61 20.79
CA LEU A 566 -17.41 16.30 20.15
C LEU A 566 -17.64 15.78 18.73
N LEU A 567 -16.56 15.56 17.98
CA LEU A 567 -16.61 14.92 16.68
C LEU A 567 -17.16 13.49 16.78
N THR A 568 -16.69 12.69 17.74
CA THR A 568 -17.24 11.35 17.98
C THR A 568 -18.75 11.39 18.25
N ALA A 569 -19.23 12.33 19.05
CA ALA A 569 -20.66 12.51 19.31
C ALA A 569 -21.44 12.87 18.03
N LYS A 570 -20.92 13.79 17.20
CA LYS A 570 -21.50 14.12 15.89
C LYS A 570 -21.58 12.88 14.98
N LEU A 571 -20.50 12.13 14.88
CA LEU A 571 -20.39 10.92 14.05
C LEU A 571 -21.42 9.85 14.46
N LEU A 572 -21.71 9.72 15.75
CA LEU A 572 -22.66 8.75 16.28
C LEU A 572 -24.09 9.30 16.40
N ASN A 573 -24.34 10.54 15.96
CA ASN A 573 -25.61 11.25 16.14
C ASN A 573 -26.08 11.29 17.62
N ALA A 574 -25.14 11.52 18.54
CA ALA A 574 -25.31 11.46 19.98
C ALA A 574 -24.95 12.81 20.65
N VAL A 575 -25.33 12.98 21.91
CA VAL A 575 -24.92 14.13 22.73
C VAL A 575 -23.65 13.80 23.51
N ALA A 576 -22.63 14.66 23.46
CA ALA A 576 -21.42 14.47 24.26
C ALA A 576 -21.66 14.77 25.74
N ILE A 577 -21.16 13.92 26.63
CA ILE A 577 -21.04 14.16 28.07
C ILE A 577 -19.54 14.22 28.40
N VAL A 578 -19.05 15.38 28.84
CA VAL A 578 -17.63 15.66 29.01
C VAL A 578 -17.30 16.15 30.42
N PRO A 579 -16.08 15.89 30.93
CA PRO A 579 -15.65 16.37 32.24
C PRO A 579 -15.28 17.86 32.14
N ASN A 580 -15.58 18.64 33.18
CA ASN A 580 -15.08 20.01 33.29
C ASN A 580 -13.57 20.02 33.63
N THR A 581 -12.78 19.68 32.62
CA THR A 581 -11.31 19.69 32.61
C THR A 581 -10.87 19.98 31.17
N PRO A 582 -9.65 20.50 30.97
CA PRO A 582 -9.11 20.64 29.62
C PRO A 582 -9.23 19.34 28.78
N PRO A 583 -9.45 19.43 27.47
CA PRO A 583 -9.66 20.64 26.70
C PRO A 583 -11.12 21.14 26.70
N PHE A 584 -12.00 20.66 27.58
CA PHE A 584 -13.45 20.96 27.58
C PHE A 584 -13.87 21.99 28.65
N ASP A 585 -12.93 22.52 29.43
CA ASP A 585 -13.16 23.47 30.52
C ASP A 585 -13.63 24.86 30.06
N ASN A 586 -13.66 25.09 28.75
CA ASN A 586 -14.21 26.27 28.10
C ASN A 586 -15.60 26.06 27.49
N ILE A 587 -16.22 24.89 27.67
CA ILE A 587 -17.57 24.58 27.17
C ILE A 587 -18.59 24.90 28.25
N GLU A 588 -19.64 25.65 27.89
CA GLU A 588 -20.79 25.88 28.77
C GLU A 588 -21.73 24.66 28.80
N ASP A 589 -22.24 24.32 29.99
CA ASP A 589 -23.13 23.16 30.16
C ASP A 589 -24.43 23.32 29.36
N GLY A 590 -24.70 22.37 28.45
CA GLY A 590 -25.89 22.37 27.60
C GLY A 590 -25.78 23.22 26.34
N GLU A 591 -24.59 23.73 26.01
CA GLU A 591 -24.32 24.42 24.75
C GLU A 591 -24.09 23.41 23.60
N ASN A 592 -22.86 22.92 23.44
CA ASN A 592 -22.49 21.89 22.46
C ASN A 592 -22.16 20.53 23.11
N ALA A 593 -22.14 20.46 24.44
CA ALA A 593 -22.03 19.23 25.23
C ALA A 593 -22.64 19.41 26.62
N ILE A 594 -22.89 18.30 27.32
CA ILE A 594 -23.24 18.27 28.74
C ILE A 594 -21.94 18.19 29.54
N VAL A 595 -21.79 19.06 30.54
CA VAL A 595 -20.53 19.23 31.28
C VAL A 595 -20.69 18.77 32.74
N VAL A 596 -19.85 17.83 33.16
CA VAL A 596 -19.83 17.33 34.54
C VAL A 596 -18.77 18.08 35.35
N ASN A 597 -19.24 18.91 36.29
CA ASN A 597 -18.40 19.59 37.26
C ASN A 597 -17.84 18.63 38.31
N TYR A 598 -16.66 18.94 38.87
CA TYR A 598 -15.94 18.07 39.82
C TYR A 598 -15.84 16.61 39.33
N PRO A 599 -15.28 16.37 38.12
CA PRO A 599 -15.44 15.11 37.39
C PRO A 599 -14.64 13.94 37.97
N PHE A 600 -13.88 14.13 39.04
CA PHE A 600 -13.16 13.05 39.73
C PHE A 600 -13.95 12.43 40.89
N ALA A 601 -15.17 12.93 41.16
CA ALA A 601 -16.08 12.37 42.14
C ALA A 601 -17.25 11.63 41.47
N SER A 602 -17.48 10.37 41.85
CA SER A 602 -18.57 9.55 41.30
C SER A 602 -19.96 10.15 41.59
N THR A 603 -20.13 10.81 42.73
CA THR A 603 -21.37 11.52 43.09
C THR A 603 -21.71 12.64 42.11
N SER A 604 -20.72 13.37 41.60
CA SER A 604 -20.93 14.43 40.60
C SER A 604 -21.44 13.86 39.27
N TRP A 605 -20.89 12.72 38.85
CA TRP A 605 -21.39 12.00 37.67
C TRP A 605 -22.82 11.50 37.88
N LEU A 606 -23.16 11.01 39.06
CA LEU A 606 -24.55 10.61 39.37
C LEU A 606 -25.52 11.79 39.23
N PHE A 607 -25.18 12.97 39.76
CA PHE A 607 -26.02 14.16 39.61
C PHE A 607 -26.13 14.61 38.15
N GLY A 608 -25.02 14.70 37.42
CA GLY A 608 -25.04 15.05 36.00
C GLY A 608 -25.86 14.07 35.17
N LEU A 609 -25.73 12.77 35.43
CA LEU A 609 -26.51 11.74 34.73
C LEU A 609 -28.00 11.75 35.12
N LYS A 610 -28.37 12.14 36.35
CA LYS A 610 -29.78 12.38 36.71
C LYS A 610 -30.39 13.50 35.89
N ASP A 611 -29.65 14.59 35.70
CA ASP A 611 -30.07 15.70 34.85
C ASP A 611 -30.28 15.23 33.39
N VAL A 612 -29.40 14.35 32.90
CA VAL A 612 -29.55 13.69 31.60
C VAL A 612 -30.84 12.87 31.51
N VAL A 613 -31.07 11.96 32.47
CA VAL A 613 -32.24 11.05 32.48
C VAL A 613 -33.56 11.80 32.69
N SER A 614 -33.55 12.91 33.43
CA SER A 614 -34.75 13.72 33.70
C SER A 614 -35.20 14.59 32.51
N GLY A 615 -34.44 14.61 31.41
CA GLY A 615 -34.77 15.41 30.22
C GLY A 615 -34.51 16.90 30.40
N LYS A 616 -33.62 17.30 31.33
CA LYS A 616 -33.24 18.70 31.56
C LYS A 616 -32.73 19.40 30.28
N TYR A 617 -32.05 18.64 29.41
CA TYR A 617 -31.36 19.17 28.23
C TYR A 617 -32.16 18.96 26.95
N ASP A 618 -32.21 19.99 26.11
CA ASP A 618 -32.65 19.86 24.72
C ASP A 618 -31.56 19.21 23.89
N GLN A 619 -31.67 17.89 23.70
CA GLN A 619 -30.68 17.10 22.97
C GLN A 619 -30.51 17.55 21.52
N GLN A 620 -31.60 17.97 20.86
CA GLN A 620 -31.57 18.34 19.45
C GLN A 620 -30.79 19.65 19.28
N LYS A 621 -31.06 20.64 20.14
CA LYS A 621 -30.30 21.89 20.18
C LYS A 621 -28.81 21.66 20.41
N ILE A 622 -28.45 20.77 21.34
CA ILE A 622 -27.03 20.44 21.60
C ILE A 622 -26.37 19.77 20.39
N LYS A 623 -27.07 18.84 19.71
CA LYS A 623 -26.55 18.19 18.49
C LYS A 623 -26.33 19.20 17.36
N GLU A 624 -27.21 20.18 17.19
CA GLU A 624 -27.08 21.25 16.19
C GLU A 624 -25.91 22.20 16.50
N ALA A 625 -25.76 22.61 17.76
CA ALA A 625 -24.63 23.41 18.22
C ALA A 625 -23.29 22.67 18.03
N ASN A 626 -23.23 21.38 18.42
CA ASN A 626 -22.06 20.54 18.21
C ASN A 626 -21.74 20.35 16.72
N SER A 627 -22.76 20.20 15.88
CA SER A 627 -22.57 20.07 14.43
C SER A 627 -21.92 21.32 13.83
N SER A 628 -22.37 22.50 14.28
CA SER A 628 -21.79 23.80 13.89
C SER A 628 -20.34 23.94 14.37
N TYR A 629 -20.07 23.59 15.64
CA TYR A 629 -18.72 23.57 16.19
C TYR A 629 -17.77 22.66 15.38
N CYS A 630 -18.20 21.44 15.06
CA CYS A 630 -17.39 20.51 14.29
C CYS A 630 -17.15 20.99 12.85
N GLU A 631 -18.09 21.70 12.23
CA GLU A 631 -17.89 22.29 10.89
C GLU A 631 -16.85 23.42 10.93
N GLU A 632 -16.89 24.24 11.97
CA GLU A 632 -15.92 25.33 12.17
C GLU A 632 -14.51 24.78 12.44
N HIS A 633 -14.39 23.81 13.35
CA HIS A 633 -13.07 23.39 13.88
C HIS A 633 -12.49 22.12 13.24
N PHE A 634 -13.34 21.26 12.64
CA PHE A 634 -12.93 19.96 12.10
C PHE A 634 -13.29 19.76 10.62
N SER A 635 -13.68 20.80 9.87
CA SER A 635 -14.00 20.65 8.43
C SER A 635 -12.83 20.22 7.55
N GLY A 636 -11.60 20.19 8.07
CA GLY A 636 -10.40 19.87 7.30
C GLY A 636 -9.87 20.99 6.41
N LYS A 637 -10.56 22.15 6.37
CA LYS A 637 -10.15 23.32 5.58
C LYS A 637 -8.75 23.80 5.94
N GLU A 638 -8.42 23.83 7.23
CA GLU A 638 -7.07 24.21 7.68
C GLU A 638 -6.03 23.17 7.27
N ASN A 639 -6.34 21.86 7.38
CA ASN A 639 -5.45 20.81 6.91
C ASN A 639 -5.17 20.93 5.41
N ALA A 640 -6.20 21.15 4.59
CA ALA A 640 -6.08 21.38 3.16
C ALA A 640 -5.24 22.63 2.86
N ARG A 641 -5.46 23.74 3.58
CA ARG A 641 -4.65 24.96 3.47
C ARG A 641 -3.18 24.70 3.74
N VAL A 642 -2.87 23.98 4.83
CA VAL A 642 -1.50 23.66 5.24
C VAL A 642 -0.82 22.76 4.21
N ILE A 643 -1.47 21.69 3.76
CA ILE A 643 -0.94 20.78 2.74
C ILE A 643 -0.69 21.53 1.43
N ALA A 644 -1.64 22.35 0.98
CA ALA A 644 -1.49 23.15 -0.24
C ALA A 644 -0.38 24.20 -0.12
N GLU A 645 -0.18 24.81 1.05
CA GLU A 645 0.94 25.73 1.30
C GLU A 645 2.29 24.98 1.27
N MET A 646 2.37 23.82 1.91
CA MET A 646 3.56 22.97 1.87
C MET A 646 3.91 22.58 0.43
N GLN A 647 2.94 22.15 -0.35
CA GLN A 647 3.16 21.75 -1.75
C GLN A 647 3.57 22.95 -2.61
N ARG A 648 2.84 24.07 -2.56
CA ARG A 648 3.19 25.28 -3.34
C ARG A 648 4.57 25.82 -3.02
N ARG A 649 4.99 25.79 -1.75
CA ARG A 649 6.30 26.29 -1.31
C ARG A 649 7.46 25.51 -1.94
N HIS A 650 7.26 24.22 -2.22
CA HIS A 650 8.31 23.31 -2.67
C HIS A 650 8.11 22.80 -4.11
N GLY A 651 7.21 23.48 -4.85
CA GLY A 651 6.84 23.16 -6.23
C GLY A 651 5.78 22.05 -6.33
N GLY A 652 5.09 22.00 -7.47
CA GLY A 652 4.10 20.94 -7.71
C GLY A 652 4.71 19.56 -7.90
N GLU A 653 3.90 18.65 -8.42
CA GLU A 653 4.26 17.28 -8.73
C GLU A 653 5.63 17.16 -9.45
N ALA A 654 6.48 16.28 -8.93
CA ALA A 654 7.77 15.98 -9.52
C ALA A 654 7.56 15.35 -10.91
N SER A 655 8.20 15.91 -11.95
CA SER A 655 8.19 15.27 -13.26
C SER A 655 8.83 13.89 -13.17
N TRP A 656 8.43 12.98 -14.05
CA TRP A 656 9.04 11.65 -14.15
C TRP A 656 10.59 11.71 -14.18
N SER A 657 11.14 12.67 -14.94
CA SER A 657 12.59 12.90 -15.02
C SER A 657 13.21 13.33 -13.69
N GLU A 658 12.48 14.08 -12.86
CA GLU A 658 12.93 14.43 -11.52
C GLU A 658 12.83 13.24 -10.56
N GLN A 659 11.75 12.46 -10.63
CA GLN A 659 11.60 11.23 -9.85
C GLN A 659 12.76 10.25 -10.13
N ALA A 660 13.09 10.02 -11.40
CA ALA A 660 14.23 9.21 -11.81
C ALA A 660 15.56 9.78 -11.28
N ARG A 661 15.79 11.10 -11.40
CA ARG A 661 16.99 11.75 -10.83
C ARG A 661 17.10 11.56 -9.32
N ARG A 662 15.98 11.63 -8.59
CA ARG A 662 15.94 11.38 -7.15
C ARG A 662 16.33 9.93 -6.83
N LEU A 663 15.74 8.95 -7.51
CA LEU A 663 16.11 7.54 -7.35
C LEU A 663 17.62 7.30 -7.59
N HIS A 664 18.25 8.02 -8.53
CA HIS A 664 19.71 7.96 -8.71
C HIS A 664 20.54 8.51 -7.57
N ARG A 665 20.06 9.57 -6.91
CA ARG A 665 20.75 10.23 -5.81
C ARG A 665 20.64 9.46 -4.50
N LEU A 666 19.70 8.52 -4.38
CA LEU A 666 19.57 7.68 -3.19
C LEU A 666 20.91 7.00 -2.85
N PRO A 667 21.51 7.27 -1.68
CA PRO A 667 22.80 6.70 -1.30
C PRO A 667 22.77 5.16 -1.34
N ALA A 668 23.84 4.54 -1.84
CA ALA A 668 23.92 3.08 -1.98
C ALA A 668 23.81 2.34 -0.62
N TRP A 669 24.23 2.96 0.49
CA TRP A 669 24.13 2.38 1.82
C TRP A 669 22.71 2.46 2.42
N VAL A 670 21.90 3.47 2.04
CA VAL A 670 20.48 3.57 2.43
C VAL A 670 19.66 2.48 1.72
N ARG A 671 20.04 2.15 0.48
CA ARG A 671 19.49 0.99 -0.26
C ARG A 671 19.83 -0.35 0.41
N ALA A 672 20.87 -0.41 1.24
CA ALA A 672 21.31 -1.62 1.94
C ALA A 672 20.75 -1.75 3.38
N THR A 673 20.32 -0.65 4.02
CA THR A 673 19.87 -0.63 5.42
C THR A 673 18.36 -0.77 5.61
N THR A 674 17.58 -0.63 4.53
CA THR A 674 16.10 -0.74 4.56
C THR A 674 15.57 -2.03 3.94
N GLY A 675 16.47 -2.96 3.58
CA GLY A 675 16.12 -4.25 3.01
C GLY A 675 15.55 -5.24 4.03
N PHE A 676 14.34 -4.99 4.52
CA PHE A 676 13.41 -6.06 4.89
C PHE A 676 12.44 -6.26 3.72
N PRO A 677 11.92 -7.49 3.53
CA PRO A 677 11.31 -7.88 2.28
C PRO A 677 10.13 -6.96 2.00
N THR A 678 10.18 -6.31 0.84
CA THR A 678 8.97 -5.99 0.08
C THR A 678 8.00 -7.14 0.28
N VAL A 679 6.73 -6.89 0.61
CA VAL A 679 5.70 -7.93 0.50
C VAL A 679 5.91 -8.61 -0.83
N GLU A 680 6.37 -9.86 -0.75
CA GLU A 680 7.03 -10.54 -1.85
C GLU A 680 6.01 -10.76 -2.97
N GLY A 681 6.39 -10.34 -4.18
CA GLY A 681 5.57 -10.42 -5.38
C GLY A 681 5.42 -9.08 -6.12
N GLY A 682 5.73 -7.94 -5.50
CA GLY A 682 5.72 -6.64 -6.18
C GLY A 682 7.05 -6.34 -6.86
N GLN A 683 7.33 -6.90 -8.06
CA GLN A 683 8.32 -6.23 -8.91
C GLN A 683 7.79 -4.83 -9.22
N SER A 684 8.41 -3.80 -8.66
CA SER A 684 8.20 -2.44 -9.14
C SER A 684 8.67 -2.39 -10.60
N SER A 685 7.72 -2.40 -11.54
CA SER A 685 8.04 -2.26 -12.96
C SER A 685 8.56 -0.86 -13.30
N LEU A 686 8.61 0.04 -12.31
CA LEU A 686 9.43 1.24 -12.33
C LEU A 686 10.84 0.88 -12.85
N SER A 687 11.38 -0.32 -12.59
CA SER A 687 12.72 -0.67 -13.06
C SER A 687 12.91 -0.71 -14.59
N LEU A 688 12.10 -1.40 -15.40
CA LEU A 688 12.48 -1.70 -16.80
C LEU A 688 12.34 -0.53 -17.77
N ALA A 689 11.16 0.11 -17.78
CA ALA A 689 10.93 1.28 -18.63
C ALA A 689 11.78 2.47 -18.17
N GLN A 690 11.90 2.68 -16.85
CA GLN A 690 12.76 3.74 -16.35
C GLN A 690 14.24 3.45 -16.52
N ALA A 691 14.67 2.19 -16.46
CA ALA A 691 16.06 1.87 -16.76
C ALA A 691 16.39 2.04 -18.24
N SER A 692 15.50 1.64 -19.15
CA SER A 692 15.71 1.84 -20.59
C SER A 692 15.76 3.33 -20.94
N GLU A 693 14.83 4.12 -20.40
CA GLU A 693 14.80 5.58 -20.60
C GLU A 693 15.98 6.29 -19.93
N LEU A 694 16.39 5.85 -18.74
CA LEU A 694 17.62 6.28 -18.07
C LEU A 694 18.88 5.94 -18.88
N ALA A 695 18.98 4.74 -19.43
CA ALA A 695 20.07 4.35 -20.31
C ALA A 695 20.10 5.27 -21.54
N GLY A 696 18.93 5.60 -22.09
CA GLY A 696 18.75 6.61 -23.13
C GLY A 696 19.23 8.01 -22.71
N LEU A 697 18.88 8.48 -21.52
CA LEU A 697 19.35 9.76 -20.98
C LEU A 697 20.86 9.79 -20.71
N ARG A 698 21.44 8.68 -20.21
CA ARG A 698 22.90 8.53 -20.04
C ARG A 698 23.60 8.59 -21.38
N HIS A 699 23.09 7.87 -22.38
CA HIS A 699 23.59 7.90 -23.76
C HIS A 699 23.51 9.33 -24.35
N MET A 700 22.36 10.00 -24.24
CA MET A 700 22.20 11.38 -24.69
C MET A 700 23.14 12.35 -23.97
N ALA A 701 23.28 12.23 -22.65
CA ALA A 701 24.18 13.06 -21.85
C ALA A 701 25.66 12.81 -22.19
N ARG A 702 25.98 11.60 -22.65
CA ARG A 702 27.33 11.21 -23.08
C ARG A 702 27.67 11.85 -24.42
N TYR A 703 26.77 11.80 -25.41
CA TYR A 703 27.07 12.20 -26.79
C TYR A 703 26.61 13.62 -27.17
N SER A 704 25.69 14.24 -26.43
CA SER A 704 25.16 15.58 -26.75
C SER A 704 26.15 16.71 -26.44
N TRP A 705 26.47 17.54 -27.43
CA TRP A 705 27.28 18.74 -27.23
C TRP A 705 26.66 19.77 -26.28
N ARG A 706 25.34 20.01 -26.38
CA ARG A 706 24.64 21.02 -25.56
C ARG A 706 24.63 20.67 -24.07
N LEU A 707 24.47 19.39 -23.74
CA LEU A 707 24.43 18.92 -22.35
C LEU A 707 25.81 18.84 -21.69
N ARG A 708 26.90 18.86 -22.48
CA ARG A 708 28.29 18.73 -21.98
C ARG A 708 28.85 20.01 -21.36
N VAL A 709 28.45 21.18 -21.84
CA VAL A 709 29.01 22.48 -21.39
C VAL A 709 28.65 22.82 -19.94
N PHE A 710 27.51 22.32 -19.45
CA PHE A 710 26.96 22.66 -18.13
C PHE A 710 27.11 21.55 -17.08
N ARG A 711 27.82 20.45 -17.38
CA ARG A 711 27.91 19.28 -16.50
C ARG A 711 29.29 19.16 -15.82
N ARG A 712 29.28 18.88 -14.51
CA ARG A 712 30.48 18.45 -13.78
C ARG A 712 30.89 17.03 -14.22
N ARG A 713 32.18 16.79 -14.45
CA ARG A 713 32.71 15.49 -14.93
C ARG A 713 32.35 14.36 -13.95
N ALA A 714 31.73 13.30 -14.44
CA ALA A 714 31.40 12.10 -13.65
C ALA A 714 32.56 11.10 -13.69
N ASP A 715 33.73 11.50 -13.20
CA ASP A 715 34.90 10.62 -13.16
C ASP A 715 34.86 9.75 -11.91
N LEU A 716 34.64 8.45 -12.09
CA LEU A 716 34.54 7.48 -11.01
C LEU A 716 35.91 7.01 -10.49
N TRP A 717 37.02 7.45 -11.10
CA TRP A 717 38.36 6.97 -10.78
C TRP A 717 38.77 7.14 -9.30
N GLY A 718 38.36 8.25 -8.69
CA GLY A 718 38.61 8.56 -7.28
C GLY A 718 37.66 7.87 -6.30
N ALA A 719 36.56 7.31 -6.80
CA ALA A 719 35.49 6.66 -6.01
C ALA A 719 35.49 5.13 -6.17
N VAL A 720 36.51 4.55 -6.81
CA VAL A 720 36.67 3.10 -6.97
C VAL A 720 36.90 2.46 -5.61
N ALA A 721 36.04 1.50 -5.26
CA ALA A 721 36.12 0.78 -3.99
C ALA A 721 37.38 -0.11 -3.89
N PRO A 722 37.90 -0.41 -2.68
CA PRO A 722 39.17 -1.12 -2.47
C PRO A 722 39.29 -2.47 -3.21
N GLN A 723 38.20 -3.23 -3.31
CA GLN A 723 38.11 -4.49 -4.04
C GLN A 723 38.48 -4.41 -5.54
N PHE A 724 38.42 -3.23 -6.15
CA PHE A 724 38.69 -3.03 -7.58
C PHE A 724 40.09 -2.41 -7.83
N VAL A 725 40.87 -2.18 -6.77
CA VAL A 725 42.26 -1.68 -6.88
C VAL A 725 43.16 -2.54 -7.77
N PRO A 726 43.06 -3.89 -7.79
CA PRO A 726 43.84 -4.70 -8.73
C PRO A 726 43.55 -4.38 -10.20
N VAL A 727 42.28 -4.16 -10.56
CA VAL A 727 41.87 -3.77 -11.93
C VAL A 727 42.41 -2.38 -12.29
N LYS A 728 42.41 -1.48 -11.30
CA LYS A 728 42.98 -0.13 -11.41
C LYS A 728 44.46 -0.16 -11.77
N GLN A 729 45.24 -0.90 -11.00
CA GLN A 729 46.69 -1.06 -11.22
C GLN A 729 46.99 -1.75 -12.56
N PHE A 730 46.21 -2.77 -12.92
CA PHE A 730 46.37 -3.46 -14.20
C PHE A 730 46.10 -2.52 -15.38
N SER A 731 45.01 -1.76 -15.32
CA SER A 731 44.64 -0.81 -16.37
C SER A 731 45.68 0.29 -16.57
N ASP A 732 46.27 0.80 -15.47
CA ASP A 732 47.37 1.77 -15.54
C ASP A 732 48.64 1.14 -16.14
N ARG A 733 49.00 -0.10 -15.76
CA ARG A 733 50.15 -0.83 -16.34
C ARG A 733 50.01 -1.09 -17.83
N MET A 734 48.80 -1.35 -18.31
CA MET A 734 48.50 -1.58 -19.72
C MET A 734 48.41 -0.28 -20.54
N GLY A 735 48.52 0.89 -19.90
CA GLY A 735 48.42 2.18 -20.58
C GLY A 735 47.02 2.47 -21.14
N TRP A 736 45.99 1.78 -20.65
CA TRP A 736 44.61 1.98 -21.11
C TRP A 736 44.01 3.30 -20.63
N ARG A 737 44.63 3.95 -19.63
CA ARG A 737 44.26 5.27 -19.14
C ARG A 737 45.26 6.32 -19.59
N ASN A 738 44.79 7.39 -20.23
CA ASN A 738 45.59 8.51 -20.70
C ASN A 738 45.38 9.78 -19.85
N ALA A 739 46.25 10.78 -20.04
CA ALA A 739 46.05 12.12 -19.50
C ALA A 739 44.76 12.73 -20.08
N GLY A 740 43.71 12.84 -19.25
CA GLY A 740 42.38 13.32 -19.65
C GLY A 740 41.29 12.25 -19.79
N SER A 741 41.60 10.98 -19.54
CA SER A 741 40.60 9.92 -19.44
C SER A 741 39.78 10.03 -18.15
N SER A 742 38.47 9.79 -18.24
CA SER A 742 37.59 9.59 -17.08
C SER A 742 37.05 8.17 -17.06
N LEU A 743 36.94 7.60 -15.87
CA LEU A 743 36.31 6.30 -15.68
C LEU A 743 34.79 6.50 -15.61
N GLU A 744 34.07 5.91 -16.54
CA GLU A 744 32.62 6.06 -16.69
C GLU A 744 31.95 4.70 -16.93
N LEU A 745 30.63 4.64 -16.78
CA LEU A 745 29.85 3.49 -17.24
C LEU A 745 29.78 3.51 -18.78
N SER A 746 29.77 2.31 -19.38
CA SER A 746 29.54 2.14 -20.80
C SER A 746 28.13 2.59 -21.20
N ASP A 747 27.85 2.52 -22.51
CA ASP A 747 26.46 2.46 -22.93
C ASP A 747 25.88 1.12 -22.48
N SER A 748 24.55 1.03 -22.40
CA SER A 748 23.94 -0.21 -21.93
C SER A 748 24.27 -1.36 -22.89
N LEU A 749 24.84 -2.42 -22.36
CA LEU A 749 25.06 -3.69 -23.05
C LEU A 749 23.75 -4.38 -23.42
N SER A 750 22.64 -3.97 -22.81
CA SER A 750 21.30 -4.47 -23.12
C SER A 750 20.70 -3.79 -24.36
N SER A 751 21.24 -2.63 -24.76
CA SER A 751 20.81 -1.88 -25.95
C SER A 751 21.74 -2.01 -27.16
N MET A 752 22.76 -2.88 -27.09
CA MET A 752 23.68 -3.13 -28.19
C MET A 752 24.07 -4.61 -28.28
N PRO A 753 24.49 -5.11 -29.46
CA PRO A 753 24.85 -6.53 -29.61
C PRO A 753 26.00 -6.93 -28.68
N PHE A 754 27.03 -6.08 -28.60
CA PHE A 754 28.20 -6.20 -27.74
C PHE A 754 28.98 -4.88 -27.69
N ARG A 755 29.86 -4.73 -26.70
CA ARG A 755 30.91 -3.71 -26.62
C ARG A 755 32.26 -4.36 -26.88
N GLU A 756 32.96 -3.92 -27.92
CA GLU A 756 34.26 -4.48 -28.33
C GLU A 756 35.43 -3.60 -27.86
N TYR A 757 36.41 -4.23 -27.22
CA TYR A 757 37.71 -3.63 -26.91
C TYR A 757 38.80 -4.35 -27.68
N ARG A 758 39.65 -3.60 -28.39
CA ARG A 758 40.83 -4.13 -29.04
C ARG A 758 42.04 -3.97 -28.14
N VAL A 759 42.66 -5.08 -27.75
CA VAL A 759 43.79 -5.10 -26.83
C VAL A 759 44.94 -5.92 -27.42
N ALA A 760 46.17 -5.55 -27.05
CA ALA A 760 47.38 -6.30 -27.38
C ALA A 760 47.88 -6.99 -26.10
N PRO A 761 47.40 -8.21 -25.79
CA PRO A 761 47.86 -8.95 -24.63
C PRO A 761 49.34 -9.36 -24.78
N ARG A 762 50.02 -9.62 -23.66
CA ARG A 762 51.36 -10.23 -23.68
C ARG A 762 51.27 -11.67 -24.17
N ALA A 763 52.34 -12.19 -24.77
CA ALA A 763 52.38 -13.59 -25.19
C ALA A 763 52.17 -14.54 -23.99
N GLY A 764 51.36 -15.58 -24.17
CA GLY A 764 51.04 -16.56 -23.13
C GLY A 764 49.68 -17.21 -23.36
N LYS A 765 49.20 -17.93 -22.34
CA LYS A 765 47.87 -18.54 -22.36
C LYS A 765 46.89 -17.61 -21.63
N LEU A 766 45.96 -17.01 -22.36
CA LEU A 766 44.90 -16.18 -21.79
C LEU A 766 43.88 -17.10 -21.09
N ALA A 767 43.98 -17.20 -19.76
CA ALA A 767 43.17 -18.08 -18.93
C ALA A 767 41.84 -17.44 -18.51
N ALA A 768 41.80 -16.12 -18.34
CA ALA A 768 40.56 -15.43 -17.97
C ALA A 768 40.57 -13.95 -18.32
N VAL A 769 39.36 -13.36 -18.37
CA VAL A 769 39.15 -11.91 -18.42
C VAL A 769 38.19 -11.48 -17.32
N SER A 770 38.44 -10.35 -16.67
CA SER A 770 37.55 -9.86 -15.61
C SER A 770 37.12 -8.41 -15.82
N PHE A 771 35.81 -8.16 -15.81
CA PHE A 771 35.23 -6.83 -15.96
C PHE A 771 34.67 -6.30 -14.63
N VAL A 772 34.74 -4.99 -14.44
CA VAL A 772 33.92 -4.33 -13.42
C VAL A 772 32.59 -3.97 -14.07
N MET A 773 31.49 -4.34 -13.42
CA MET A 773 30.15 -4.29 -14.00
C MET A 773 29.15 -3.60 -13.09
N SER A 774 28.08 -3.05 -13.67
CA SER A 774 26.97 -2.44 -12.95
C SER A 774 25.65 -2.74 -13.65
N VAL A 775 24.55 -2.76 -12.91
CA VAL A 775 23.20 -2.93 -13.43
C VAL A 775 22.30 -1.84 -12.88
N ASP A 776 21.31 -1.41 -13.65
CA ASP A 776 20.23 -0.59 -13.12
C ASP A 776 19.17 -1.51 -12.44
N PHE A 777 18.74 -1.13 -11.24
CA PHE A 777 17.70 -1.82 -10.46
C PHE A 777 18.06 -3.28 -10.09
N VAL A 778 17.43 -4.27 -10.73
CA VAL A 778 17.46 -5.69 -10.33
C VAL A 778 18.45 -6.47 -11.19
N LYS A 779 19.33 -7.28 -10.57
CA LYS A 779 20.19 -8.22 -11.31
C LYS A 779 19.32 -9.29 -11.97
N GLN A 780 19.23 -9.27 -13.30
CA GLN A 780 18.55 -10.31 -14.07
C GLN A 780 19.19 -10.48 -15.46
N GLY A 781 18.99 -11.64 -16.08
CA GLY A 781 19.49 -11.95 -17.43
C GLY A 781 20.91 -12.51 -17.43
N LEU A 782 21.52 -12.53 -18.62
CA LEU A 782 22.84 -13.11 -18.86
C LEU A 782 23.86 -12.03 -19.23
N VAL A 783 25.11 -12.25 -18.86
CA VAL A 783 26.27 -11.49 -19.35
C VAL A 783 27.29 -12.45 -19.93
N GLY A 784 27.95 -12.08 -21.03
CA GLY A 784 29.00 -12.91 -21.60
C GLY A 784 30.14 -12.12 -22.23
N VAL A 785 31.20 -12.85 -22.56
CA VAL A 785 32.37 -12.37 -23.28
C VAL A 785 32.69 -13.28 -24.46
N GLU A 786 33.12 -12.69 -25.58
CA GLU A 786 33.73 -13.39 -26.72
C GLU A 786 35.17 -12.94 -26.89
N ILE A 787 36.06 -13.89 -27.15
CA ILE A 787 37.46 -13.63 -27.49
C ILE A 787 37.64 -13.80 -28.99
N VAL A 788 38.04 -12.73 -29.67
CA VAL A 788 38.12 -12.63 -31.12
C VAL A 788 39.59 -12.51 -31.53
N SER A 789 40.03 -13.43 -32.38
CA SER A 789 41.40 -13.45 -32.91
C SER A 789 41.68 -12.29 -33.89
N PRO A 790 42.95 -12.01 -34.22
CA PRO A 790 43.32 -10.98 -35.20
C PRO A 790 42.68 -11.16 -36.58
N ASN A 791 42.31 -12.40 -36.94
CA ASN A 791 41.65 -12.74 -38.19
C ASN A 791 40.11 -12.66 -38.11
N ASN A 792 39.56 -12.05 -37.04
CA ASN A 792 38.12 -11.93 -36.75
C ASN A 792 37.37 -13.25 -36.48
N GLU A 793 38.07 -14.32 -36.10
CA GLU A 793 37.43 -15.57 -35.64
C GLU A 793 37.18 -15.53 -34.13
N ILE A 794 35.96 -15.90 -33.69
CA ILE A 794 35.64 -16.11 -32.27
C ILE A 794 36.32 -17.41 -31.82
N LYS A 795 37.25 -17.29 -30.87
CA LYS A 795 38.03 -18.40 -30.32
C LYS A 795 37.44 -18.96 -29.03
N ASP A 796 36.71 -18.15 -28.28
CA ASP A 796 35.96 -18.59 -27.10
C ASP A 796 34.75 -17.70 -26.84
N HIS A 797 33.75 -18.24 -26.16
CA HIS A 797 32.52 -17.55 -25.77
C HIS A 797 32.01 -18.09 -24.43
N VAL A 798 31.96 -17.21 -23.43
CA VAL A 798 31.61 -17.56 -22.03
C VAL A 798 30.45 -16.71 -21.56
N VAL A 799 29.45 -17.36 -20.95
CA VAL A 799 28.24 -16.68 -20.43
C VAL A 799 28.05 -17.04 -18.98
N LEU A 800 27.66 -16.03 -18.19
CA LEU A 800 27.33 -16.14 -16.79
C LEU A 800 25.90 -15.65 -16.55
N ASP A 801 25.24 -16.31 -15.61
CA ASP A 801 23.98 -15.84 -15.05
C ASP A 801 24.25 -14.63 -14.16
N LEU A 802 23.73 -13.47 -14.56
CA LEU A 802 23.97 -12.20 -13.89
C LEU A 802 23.35 -12.16 -12.49
N THR A 803 22.31 -12.97 -12.24
CA THR A 803 21.68 -13.08 -10.91
C THR A 803 22.69 -13.60 -9.88
N LYS A 804 23.56 -14.54 -10.30
CA LYS A 804 24.56 -15.22 -9.47
C LYS A 804 25.89 -14.46 -9.36
N ALA A 805 26.09 -13.43 -10.18
CA ALA A 805 27.32 -12.64 -10.16
C ALA A 805 27.39 -11.68 -8.94
N ASP A 806 28.52 -11.66 -8.25
CA ASP A 806 28.86 -10.67 -7.23
C ASP A 806 29.46 -9.41 -7.89
N LEU A 807 28.62 -8.41 -8.13
CA LEU A 807 29.05 -7.13 -8.71
C LEU A 807 29.86 -6.25 -7.75
N GLY A 808 30.00 -6.68 -6.48
CA GLY A 808 30.90 -6.07 -5.51
C GLY A 808 32.38 -6.42 -5.76
N LYS A 809 32.69 -7.26 -6.76
CA LYS A 809 34.03 -7.69 -7.18
C LYS A 809 34.13 -7.74 -8.71
N PRO A 810 35.35 -7.79 -9.31
CA PRO A 810 35.49 -8.00 -10.75
C PRO A 810 34.84 -9.33 -11.17
N VAL A 811 33.93 -9.26 -12.14
CA VAL A 811 33.25 -10.43 -12.71
C VAL A 811 34.21 -11.14 -13.65
N ARG A 812 34.64 -12.34 -13.27
CA ARG A 812 35.65 -13.15 -13.97
C ARG A 812 35.00 -14.14 -14.92
N PHE A 813 35.50 -14.20 -16.15
CA PHE A 813 35.11 -15.15 -17.19
C PHE A 813 36.31 -16.05 -17.49
N GLU A 814 36.22 -17.32 -17.12
CA GLU A 814 37.26 -18.33 -17.38
C GLU A 814 37.22 -18.79 -18.84
N LEU A 815 38.37 -18.83 -19.49
CA LEU A 815 38.52 -19.11 -20.92
C LEU A 815 39.16 -20.48 -21.15
N THR A 816 38.83 -21.10 -22.26
CA THR A 816 39.32 -22.42 -22.65
C THR A 816 40.41 -22.31 -23.71
N ASP A 817 41.66 -22.50 -23.29
CA ASP A 817 42.84 -22.74 -24.14
C ASP A 817 43.12 -21.68 -25.23
N ILE A 818 43.14 -20.40 -24.86
CA ILE A 818 43.45 -19.30 -25.78
C ILE A 818 44.93 -18.92 -25.73
N ARG A 819 45.66 -19.19 -26.81
CA ARG A 819 47.07 -18.78 -26.94
C ARG A 819 47.20 -17.47 -27.71
N VAL A 820 47.79 -16.47 -27.06
CA VAL A 820 48.03 -15.14 -27.63
C VAL A 820 49.52 -14.94 -27.92
N ARG A 821 49.86 -14.27 -29.02
CA ARG A 821 51.25 -13.93 -29.37
C ARG A 821 51.49 -12.43 -29.22
N GLU A 822 52.73 -12.07 -28.92
CA GLU A 822 53.13 -10.68 -28.76
C GLU A 822 52.97 -9.90 -30.07
N GLY A 823 52.44 -8.68 -29.98
CA GLY A 823 52.17 -7.82 -31.15
C GLY A 823 50.83 -8.08 -31.86
N GLU A 824 50.11 -9.15 -31.51
CA GLU A 824 48.77 -9.41 -32.03
C GLU A 824 47.71 -8.55 -31.31
N THR A 825 46.78 -7.99 -32.09
CA THR A 825 45.62 -7.28 -31.54
C THR A 825 44.42 -8.22 -31.51
N TRP A 826 43.92 -8.49 -30.32
CA TRP A 826 42.77 -9.35 -30.05
C TRP A 826 41.54 -8.50 -29.70
N GLY A 827 40.37 -8.95 -30.13
CA GLY A 827 39.09 -8.35 -29.78
C GLY A 827 38.49 -9.03 -28.55
N ILE A 828 38.02 -8.25 -27.58
CA ILE A 828 37.25 -8.73 -26.43
C ILE A 828 35.89 -8.07 -26.51
N ARG A 829 34.86 -8.87 -26.83
CA ARG A 829 33.48 -8.40 -26.90
C ARG A 829 32.77 -8.77 -25.62
N VAL A 830 32.17 -7.80 -24.94
CA VAL A 830 31.32 -8.03 -23.76
C VAL A 830 29.88 -7.69 -24.10
N PHE A 831 28.94 -8.55 -23.73
CA PHE A 831 27.54 -8.38 -24.08
C PHE A 831 26.62 -8.78 -22.93
N ALA A 832 25.37 -8.35 -23.01
CA ALA A 832 24.32 -8.77 -22.09
C ALA A 832 23.06 -9.20 -22.85
N ARG A 833 22.32 -10.14 -22.25
CA ARG A 833 20.94 -10.49 -22.60
C ARG A 833 20.11 -10.31 -21.35
N SER A 834 19.73 -9.06 -21.10
CA SER A 834 18.99 -8.65 -19.91
C SER A 834 17.89 -7.68 -20.29
N ALA A 835 16.75 -7.79 -19.60
CA ALA A 835 15.66 -6.83 -19.74
C ALA A 835 16.04 -5.47 -19.12
N VAL A 836 16.91 -5.44 -18.10
CA VAL A 836 17.45 -4.20 -17.52
C VAL A 836 18.80 -3.83 -18.15
N PRO A 837 19.17 -2.53 -18.16
CA PRO A 837 20.48 -2.08 -18.55
C PRO A 837 21.62 -2.67 -17.71
N VAL A 838 22.55 -3.31 -18.41
CA VAL A 838 23.83 -3.77 -17.87
C VAL A 838 24.95 -2.89 -18.43
N TYR A 839 25.94 -2.58 -17.62
CA TYR A 839 27.07 -1.74 -17.98
C TYR A 839 28.38 -2.38 -17.57
N VAL A 840 29.44 -2.08 -18.32
CA VAL A 840 30.83 -2.25 -17.88
C VAL A 840 31.43 -0.89 -17.59
N PHE A 841 32.42 -0.85 -16.72
CA PHE A 841 33.22 0.35 -16.54
C PHE A 841 34.24 0.43 -17.68
N GLU A 842 34.45 1.63 -18.21
CA GLU A 842 35.42 1.87 -19.29
C GLU A 842 35.99 3.28 -19.19
N PHE A 843 37.15 3.47 -19.81
CA PHE A 843 37.76 4.79 -19.90
C PHE A 843 37.29 5.52 -21.15
N ILE A 844 36.81 6.74 -20.92
CA ILE A 844 36.48 7.65 -21.99
C ILE A 844 37.65 8.56 -22.26
N ASN A 845 38.29 8.33 -23.42
CA ASN A 845 39.42 9.09 -23.90
C ASN A 845 38.93 10.30 -24.70
N ARG A 846 39.11 11.51 -24.15
CA ARG A 846 38.70 12.75 -24.82
C ARG A 846 39.92 13.49 -25.36
N ARG A 847 39.84 13.98 -26.60
CA ARG A 847 40.84 14.87 -27.22
C ARG A 847 40.22 16.24 -27.53
N VAL A 848 41.08 17.26 -27.67
CA VAL A 848 40.72 18.64 -28.03
C VAL A 848 39.67 19.25 -27.09
N LEU A 849 40.10 19.75 -25.93
CA LEU A 849 39.26 20.44 -24.93
C LEU A 849 38.00 19.66 -24.48
N GLY A 850 37.98 18.33 -24.64
CA GLY A 850 36.86 17.48 -24.22
C GLY A 850 35.77 17.25 -25.28
N LEU A 851 35.96 17.71 -26.52
CA LEU A 851 34.90 17.74 -27.54
C LEU A 851 34.88 16.52 -28.47
N ARG A 852 36.03 15.87 -28.73
CA ARG A 852 36.13 14.67 -29.58
C ARG A 852 36.36 13.39 -28.77
N PHE A 853 35.59 12.35 -29.09
CA PHE A 853 35.75 11.00 -28.55
C PHE A 853 36.77 10.21 -29.38
N VAL A 854 37.62 9.45 -28.69
CA VAL A 854 38.38 8.34 -29.26
C VAL A 854 37.72 7.05 -28.78
N SER A 855 37.98 5.92 -29.47
CA SER A 855 37.54 4.60 -29.03
C SER A 855 37.82 4.40 -27.53
N PRO A 856 36.79 4.03 -26.75
CA PRO A 856 36.94 3.78 -25.32
C PRO A 856 37.90 2.62 -25.07
N THR A 857 38.65 2.73 -23.99
CA THR A 857 39.60 1.70 -23.56
C THR A 857 39.03 0.96 -22.36
N PRO A 858 39.35 -0.34 -22.22
CA PRO A 858 38.70 -1.16 -21.22
C PRO A 858 39.18 -0.84 -19.80
N PHE A 859 38.30 -1.06 -18.82
CA PHE A 859 38.66 -1.16 -17.40
C PHE A 859 38.44 -2.61 -16.94
N MET A 860 39.45 -3.44 -17.16
CA MET A 860 39.39 -4.90 -16.97
C MET A 860 40.77 -5.47 -16.60
N THR A 861 40.83 -6.76 -16.31
CA THR A 861 42.08 -7.52 -16.17
C THR A 861 42.14 -8.67 -17.17
N LEU A 862 43.35 -8.99 -17.63
CA LEU A 862 43.65 -10.20 -18.40
C LEU A 862 44.53 -11.10 -17.55
N ASP A 863 44.12 -12.36 -17.37
CA ASP A 863 44.91 -13.38 -16.70
C ASP A 863 45.65 -14.20 -17.74
N ILE A 864 46.97 -14.04 -17.81
CA ILE A 864 47.82 -14.67 -18.83
C ILE A 864 48.85 -15.52 -18.09
N GLU A 865 48.73 -16.84 -18.26
CA GLU A 865 49.64 -17.87 -17.73
C GLU A 865 50.88 -18.05 -18.62
#